data_AF-A0A1Y5FCI6-F1
#
_entry.id   AF-A0A1Y5FCI6-F1
#
_cell.length_a   1.000
_cell.length_b   1.000
_cell.length_c   1.000
_cell.angle_alpha   90.00
_cell.angle_beta   90.00
_cell.angle_gamma   90.00
#
_symmetry.space_group_name_H-M   'P 1'
#
loop_
_entity.id
_entity.type
_entity.pdbx_description
1 polymer ?
#
loop_
_entity_poly.entity_id
_entity_poly.type
_entity_poly.pdbx_seq_one_letter_code
_entity_poly.pdbx_strand_id
1 'polypeptide(L)'
;MKLVQFIFLSVVLYLSTKVFAANHFENFSVIDSSKLDSLYGNQRMRNKSSGLDLAEENPLYREILNELGHTYEQIGQRQADAVINGNDFNIIGGLNNIGISYSKEFIDFSITAGRTVAPDLFSDDKWIVTDEFSINISASKLLSNLKDQGAIDFSEAQYAAFAGISFKRTYRFVHFANSYSEGLILHFDRLFLGFTKFMNKDYLNLGEYEFIQKQDYLSVKAGAIAGAPIYGPIVGSVGVLAKYERLMKVDVESVSESDATNEERLRISFEKTKSASVGVSASISAEFLKLLRVTLFKYDFTYKLEESKKTYLSFYESDYEKLKSDSYYAAQVDRILKGRKADLHTLKNNIVSLEQRKTEQKSSKYNILLWGGHKNAKTQQIEIVKNGVVKRFFRHYYEKLKFKQNVFSRFMYILMKSFLKFDTIVNKDSSDSKKVLVEYSSEVNLVDKKKDINLKEDEKMSIAFTHNFFTATTTGKLRKRHKKVALNNLYNYSGVDPLAIKLFEQDYLVGPVKIKGDYKINKDGIDYILSHTESTLKSKYKQMCQSKSSGKFKWFRNLFNGCLHKMKKSTKRFYTEWALDDFTAKSYSSCSKKSSRYRFFKRRRMRRKCMAMTAKRSLNKDLSIVPLWRFKDLVQTIYLQHKSKVDILSFFGVSNVFYFGKFEAFQENGSHFSTYFNEGKFSGLGVVDNYKRKNNMRGPASIDVEN
;
A
#
# COMPACT_ATOMS: atom_id res chain seq x y z
N MET A 1 -54.75 -10.51 -27.24
CA MET A 1 -53.28 -10.67 -27.37
C MET A 1 -52.52 -9.38 -27.68
N LYS A 2 -52.95 -8.52 -28.61
CA LYS A 2 -52.20 -7.30 -29.00
C LYS A 2 -52.03 -6.25 -27.88
N LEU A 3 -52.99 -6.11 -26.97
CA LEU A 3 -52.92 -5.16 -25.84
C LEU A 3 -51.87 -5.59 -24.80
N VAL A 4 -51.78 -6.89 -24.50
CA VAL A 4 -50.81 -7.44 -23.54
C VAL A 4 -49.38 -7.34 -24.09
N GLN A 5 -49.19 -7.58 -25.39
CA GLN A 5 -47.89 -7.33 -26.04
C GLN A 5 -47.52 -5.85 -26.03
N PHE A 6 -48.47 -4.94 -26.24
CA PHE A 6 -48.20 -3.50 -26.19
C PHE A 6 -47.86 -3.03 -24.77
N ILE A 7 -48.55 -3.53 -23.75
CA ILE A 7 -48.25 -3.26 -22.33
C ILE A 7 -46.89 -3.84 -21.96
N PHE A 8 -46.55 -5.04 -22.42
CA PHE A 8 -45.23 -5.62 -22.16
C PHE A 8 -44.12 -4.82 -22.87
N LEU A 9 -44.33 -4.41 -24.12
CA LEU A 9 -43.35 -3.60 -24.86
C LEU A 9 -43.17 -2.22 -24.21
N SER A 10 -44.26 -1.58 -23.78
CA SER A 10 -44.22 -0.27 -23.12
C SER A 10 -43.70 -0.36 -21.70
N VAL A 11 -43.94 -1.44 -20.94
CA VAL A 11 -43.31 -1.67 -19.64
C VAL A 11 -41.82 -1.98 -19.79
N VAL A 12 -41.40 -2.73 -20.82
CA VAL A 12 -39.98 -2.98 -21.12
C VAL A 12 -39.28 -1.69 -21.59
N LEU A 13 -39.92 -0.89 -22.46
CA LEU A 13 -39.42 0.43 -22.87
C LEU A 13 -39.36 1.40 -21.67
N TYR A 14 -40.38 1.43 -20.82
CA TYR A 14 -40.45 2.30 -19.63
C TYR A 14 -39.49 1.87 -18.52
N LEU A 15 -39.18 0.56 -18.40
CA LEU A 15 -38.12 0.06 -17.53
C LEU A 15 -36.72 0.33 -18.10
N SER A 16 -36.56 0.31 -19.43
CA SER A 16 -35.29 0.65 -20.08
C SER A 16 -34.93 2.14 -19.95
N THR A 17 -35.91 3.04 -19.98
CA THR A 17 -35.69 4.49 -19.78
C THR A 17 -35.41 4.86 -18.32
N LYS A 18 -35.91 4.08 -17.35
CA LYS A 18 -35.61 4.31 -15.91
C LYS A 18 -34.18 3.93 -15.49
N VAL A 19 -33.45 3.14 -16.27
CA VAL A 19 -32.02 2.88 -16.00
C VAL A 19 -31.18 4.15 -16.18
N PHE A 20 -31.60 5.07 -17.04
CA PHE A 20 -30.92 6.36 -17.29
C PHE A 20 -31.40 7.50 -16.39
N ALA A 21 -32.68 7.52 -16.00
CA ALA A 21 -33.22 8.53 -15.09
C ALA A 21 -32.60 8.49 -13.67
N ALA A 22 -31.89 7.42 -13.32
CA ALA A 22 -31.25 7.25 -12.00
C ALA A 22 -29.80 7.78 -11.93
N ASN A 23 -29.20 8.23 -13.03
CA ASN A 23 -27.80 8.69 -13.08
C ASN A 23 -27.72 10.19 -13.34
N HIS A 24 -28.16 11.00 -12.37
CA HIS A 24 -27.86 12.44 -12.39
C HIS A 24 -26.36 12.65 -12.11
N PHE A 25 -25.71 13.45 -12.95
CA PHE A 25 -24.32 13.89 -12.84
C PHE A 25 -24.33 15.40 -12.55
N GLU A 26 -23.64 15.83 -11.49
CA GLU A 26 -23.59 17.24 -11.07
C GLU A 26 -22.56 18.04 -11.89
N ASN A 27 -21.51 17.37 -12.40
CA ASN A 27 -20.40 18.04 -13.09
C ASN A 27 -20.40 17.93 -14.61
N PHE A 28 -21.36 17.23 -15.23
CA PHE A 28 -21.54 17.21 -16.69
C PHE A 28 -22.97 16.79 -17.05
N SER A 29 -23.46 17.17 -18.23
CA SER A 29 -24.75 16.73 -18.75
C SER A 29 -24.57 15.67 -19.81
N VAL A 30 -25.46 14.67 -19.81
CA VAL A 30 -25.57 13.72 -20.93
C VAL A 30 -26.45 14.39 -21.99
N ILE A 31 -25.87 14.73 -23.14
CA ILE A 31 -26.60 15.35 -24.26
C ILE A 31 -27.40 14.29 -25.00
N ASP A 32 -26.77 13.14 -25.24
CA ASP A 32 -27.34 12.03 -26.01
C ASP A 32 -27.05 10.69 -25.34
N SER A 33 -28.04 10.20 -24.59
CA SER A 33 -27.95 8.90 -23.92
C SER A 33 -27.92 7.73 -24.91
N SER A 34 -28.55 7.87 -26.07
CA SER A 34 -28.58 6.82 -27.10
C SER A 34 -27.22 6.66 -27.77
N LYS A 35 -26.49 7.76 -27.96
CA LYS A 35 -25.13 7.77 -28.46
C LYS A 35 -24.14 7.22 -27.45
N LEU A 36 -24.30 7.57 -26.17
CA LEU A 36 -23.51 6.97 -25.09
C LEU A 36 -23.71 5.44 -25.05
N ASP A 37 -24.94 4.97 -25.23
CA ASP A 37 -25.26 3.55 -25.32
C ASP A 37 -24.77 2.91 -26.61
N SER A 38 -24.71 3.61 -27.75
CA SER A 38 -24.22 3.01 -29.00
C SER A 38 -22.71 2.83 -29.00
N LEU A 39 -21.97 3.74 -28.36
CA LEU A 39 -20.52 3.68 -28.21
C LEU A 39 -20.06 2.51 -27.34
N TYR A 40 -20.82 2.17 -26.30
CA TYR A 40 -20.49 1.11 -25.33
C TYR A 40 -21.59 0.05 -25.20
N GLY A 41 -22.40 -0.12 -26.23
CA GLY A 41 -23.61 -0.95 -26.22
C GLY A 41 -23.37 -2.40 -26.57
N ASN A 42 -24.41 -3.21 -26.32
CA ASN A 42 -24.41 -4.66 -26.59
C ASN A 42 -24.47 -4.96 -28.10
N GLN A 43 -23.36 -4.78 -28.82
CA GLN A 43 -23.21 -5.47 -30.11
C GLN A 43 -22.95 -6.96 -29.83
N ARG A 44 -23.85 -7.85 -30.26
CA ARG A 44 -23.64 -9.30 -30.12
C ARG A 44 -22.59 -9.76 -31.12
N MET A 45 -21.35 -9.95 -30.68
CA MET A 45 -20.30 -10.59 -31.47
C MET A 45 -20.05 -11.99 -30.91
N ARG A 46 -20.44 -13.02 -31.66
CA ARG A 46 -20.19 -14.42 -31.33
C ARG A 46 -18.83 -14.79 -31.91
N ASN A 47 -17.77 -14.70 -31.11
CA ASN A 47 -16.44 -15.11 -31.56
C ASN A 47 -16.37 -16.65 -31.53
N LYS A 48 -16.56 -17.29 -32.69
CA LYS A 48 -16.61 -18.77 -32.81
C LYS A 48 -15.28 -19.46 -32.51
N SER A 49 -14.16 -18.74 -32.43
CA SER A 49 -12.81 -19.30 -32.35
C SER A 49 -12.33 -19.60 -30.92
N SER A 50 -12.94 -19.03 -29.87
CA SER A 50 -12.45 -19.18 -28.49
C SER A 50 -13.41 -19.91 -27.54
N GLY A 51 -14.62 -20.29 -27.98
CA GLY A 51 -15.64 -20.90 -27.11
C GLY A 51 -16.16 -19.97 -25.99
N LEU A 52 -15.66 -18.73 -25.92
CA LEU A 52 -16.06 -17.71 -24.95
C LEU A 52 -17.37 -17.05 -25.41
N ASP A 53 -18.45 -17.17 -24.61
CA ASP A 53 -19.69 -16.44 -24.86
C ASP A 53 -19.56 -14.98 -24.39
N LEU A 54 -19.10 -14.12 -25.31
CA LEU A 54 -18.85 -12.69 -25.07
C LEU A 54 -20.13 -11.82 -25.14
N ALA A 55 -21.32 -12.43 -25.28
CA ALA A 55 -22.57 -11.73 -25.53
C ALA A 55 -23.07 -10.88 -24.34
N GLU A 56 -22.61 -11.20 -23.12
CA GLU A 56 -22.90 -10.45 -21.88
C GLU A 56 -21.70 -9.64 -21.35
N GLU A 57 -20.59 -9.61 -22.10
CA GLU A 57 -19.34 -9.07 -21.59
C GLU A 57 -19.16 -7.56 -21.79
N ASN A 58 -18.39 -7.00 -20.85
CA ASN A 58 -18.06 -5.59 -20.73
C ASN A 58 -17.34 -5.05 -22.00
N PRO A 59 -17.77 -3.92 -22.59
CA PRO A 59 -17.19 -3.33 -23.80
C PRO A 59 -15.65 -3.25 -23.80
N LEU A 60 -15.06 -2.92 -22.65
CA LEU A 60 -13.61 -2.81 -22.50
C LEU A 60 -12.88 -4.14 -22.74
N TYR A 61 -13.38 -5.26 -22.22
CA TYR A 61 -12.72 -6.56 -22.42
C TYR A 61 -12.82 -7.01 -23.87
N ARG A 62 -13.94 -6.70 -24.53
CA ARG A 62 -14.13 -7.00 -25.94
C ARG A 62 -13.12 -6.28 -26.83
N GLU A 63 -12.87 -5.00 -26.56
CA GLU A 63 -11.87 -4.22 -27.31
C GLU A 63 -10.46 -4.80 -27.11
N ILE A 64 -10.12 -5.21 -25.88
CA ILE A 64 -8.84 -5.89 -25.59
C ILE A 64 -8.76 -7.24 -26.31
N LEU A 65 -9.83 -8.06 -26.28
CA LEU A 65 -9.87 -9.38 -26.93
C LEU A 65 -9.79 -9.27 -28.45
N ASN A 66 -10.46 -8.29 -29.06
CA ASN A 66 -10.40 -8.07 -30.51
C ASN A 66 -8.99 -7.70 -30.95
N GLU A 67 -8.28 -6.92 -30.14
CA GLU A 67 -6.94 -6.44 -30.46
C GLU A 67 -5.86 -7.48 -30.15
N LEU A 68 -5.91 -8.11 -28.98
CA LEU A 68 -4.86 -9.00 -28.49
C LEU A 68 -5.18 -10.48 -28.65
N GLY A 69 -6.45 -10.89 -28.75
CA GLY A 69 -6.87 -12.29 -28.64
C GLY A 69 -6.26 -13.25 -29.67
N HIS A 70 -5.81 -12.73 -30.81
CA HIS A 70 -5.13 -13.52 -31.86
C HIS A 70 -3.63 -13.20 -32.01
N THR A 71 -3.12 -12.20 -31.28
CA THR A 71 -1.75 -11.68 -31.45
C THR A 71 -0.89 -11.81 -30.19
N TYR A 72 -1.50 -12.08 -29.04
CA TYR A 72 -0.81 -12.08 -27.74
C TYR A 72 0.37 -13.06 -27.68
N GLU A 73 0.27 -14.25 -28.30
CA GLU A 73 1.36 -15.22 -28.35
C GLU A 73 2.57 -14.68 -29.12
N GLN A 74 2.34 -14.12 -30.32
CA GLN A 74 3.40 -13.54 -31.15
C GLN A 74 4.05 -12.33 -30.45
N ILE A 75 3.24 -11.49 -29.80
CA ILE A 75 3.74 -10.35 -29.02
C ILE A 75 4.60 -10.86 -27.85
N GLY A 76 4.09 -11.82 -27.07
CA GLY A 76 4.79 -12.43 -25.95
C GLY A 76 6.11 -13.05 -26.36
N GLN A 77 6.10 -13.85 -27.43
CA GLN A 77 7.30 -14.51 -27.95
C GLN A 77 8.36 -13.49 -28.36
N ARG A 78 7.98 -12.47 -29.14
CA ARG A 78 8.92 -11.40 -29.54
C ARG A 78 9.52 -10.67 -28.34
N GLN A 79 8.73 -10.42 -27.28
CA GLN A 79 9.24 -9.78 -26.07
C GLN A 79 10.16 -10.71 -25.27
N ALA A 80 9.82 -11.98 -25.17
CA ALA A 80 10.66 -12.99 -24.52
C ALA A 80 11.99 -13.15 -25.28
N ASP A 81 11.94 -13.26 -26.61
CA ASP A 81 13.11 -13.36 -27.48
C ASP A 81 14.01 -12.14 -27.36
N ALA A 82 13.45 -10.93 -27.23
CA ALA A 82 14.24 -9.72 -27.01
C ALA A 82 15.00 -9.78 -25.67
N VAL A 83 14.40 -10.37 -24.63
CA VAL A 83 15.05 -10.58 -23.33
C VAL A 83 16.10 -11.69 -23.38
N ILE A 84 15.80 -12.79 -24.09
CA ILE A 84 16.70 -13.94 -24.23
C ILE A 84 17.91 -13.60 -25.11
N ASN A 85 17.68 -12.96 -26.27
CA ASN A 85 18.69 -12.67 -27.28
C ASN A 85 19.45 -11.35 -27.02
N GLY A 86 18.91 -10.45 -26.19
CA GLY A 86 19.58 -9.21 -25.78
C GLY A 86 20.66 -9.37 -24.70
N ASN A 87 20.96 -10.62 -24.29
CA ASN A 87 21.89 -10.93 -23.19
C ASN A 87 23.37 -10.96 -23.60
N ASP A 88 23.90 -9.81 -24.03
CA ASP A 88 25.35 -9.59 -24.11
C ASP A 88 25.90 -8.79 -22.92
N PHE A 89 25.37 -9.06 -21.71
CA PHE A 89 25.97 -8.56 -20.46
C PHE A 89 26.02 -9.67 -19.41
N ASN A 90 27.20 -10.29 -19.33
CA ASN A 90 27.85 -10.82 -18.14
C ASN A 90 26.93 -11.08 -16.93
N ILE A 91 26.57 -12.36 -16.81
CA ILE A 91 26.21 -13.00 -15.56
C ILE A 91 27.41 -12.85 -14.61
N ILE A 92 27.39 -11.84 -13.75
CA ILE A 92 28.17 -11.79 -12.52
C ILE A 92 27.19 -11.48 -11.39
N GLY A 93 26.75 -12.53 -10.70
CA GLY A 93 26.16 -12.47 -9.37
C GLY A 93 24.78 -11.82 -9.27
N GLY A 94 23.72 -12.60 -9.47
CA GLY A 94 22.41 -12.40 -8.80
C GLY A 94 21.65 -11.10 -9.06
N LEU A 95 21.95 -10.39 -10.16
CA LEU A 95 21.40 -9.07 -10.45
C LEU A 95 20.95 -8.97 -11.91
N ASN A 96 19.69 -9.34 -12.21
CA ASN A 96 18.83 -8.76 -13.26
C ASN A 96 17.47 -9.49 -13.29
N ASN A 97 16.44 -8.93 -12.64
CA ASN A 97 15.04 -9.34 -12.85
C ASN A 97 14.49 -8.62 -14.09
N ILE A 98 14.92 -9.04 -15.28
CA ILE A 98 14.35 -8.58 -16.55
C ILE A 98 13.29 -9.61 -16.97
N GLY A 99 12.08 -9.15 -17.26
CA GLY A 99 11.05 -9.97 -17.89
C GLY A 99 10.33 -9.15 -18.95
N ILE A 100 9.10 -9.54 -19.31
CA ILE A 100 8.36 -8.91 -20.40
C ILE A 100 7.71 -7.60 -19.93
N SER A 101 7.74 -6.57 -20.77
CA SER A 101 6.98 -5.33 -20.56
C SER A 101 6.34 -4.89 -21.87
N TYR A 102 5.02 -4.78 -21.87
CA TYR A 102 4.24 -4.33 -23.02
C TYR A 102 3.23 -3.26 -22.60
N SER A 103 3.01 -2.26 -23.44
CA SER A 103 1.97 -1.26 -23.24
C SER A 103 1.28 -0.93 -24.55
N LYS A 104 -0.03 -0.74 -24.50
CA LYS A 104 -0.83 -0.31 -25.64
C LYS A 104 -1.86 0.74 -25.23
N GLU A 105 -2.01 1.77 -26.07
CA GLU A 105 -3.05 2.77 -25.91
C GLU A 105 -4.26 2.44 -26.78
N PHE A 106 -5.44 2.59 -26.18
CA PHE A 106 -6.74 2.61 -26.84
C PHE A 106 -7.30 4.03 -26.80
N ILE A 107 -8.48 4.23 -27.40
CA ILE A 107 -9.13 5.54 -27.44
C ILE A 107 -9.39 6.04 -26.01
N ASP A 108 -10.07 5.25 -25.18
CA ASP A 108 -10.51 5.68 -23.85
C ASP A 108 -9.64 5.21 -22.68
N PHE A 109 -8.79 4.21 -22.91
CA PHE A 109 -7.98 3.59 -21.87
C PHE A 109 -6.62 3.17 -22.42
N SER A 110 -5.78 2.63 -21.54
CA SER A 110 -4.52 2.01 -21.90
C SER A 110 -4.33 0.73 -21.12
N ILE A 111 -3.55 -0.18 -21.66
CA ILE A 111 -3.18 -1.43 -21.00
C ILE A 111 -1.67 -1.50 -20.82
N THR A 112 -1.26 -2.24 -19.80
CA THR A 112 0.15 -2.58 -19.56
C THR A 112 0.22 -4.04 -19.12
N ALA A 113 1.05 -4.84 -19.76
CA ALA A 113 1.32 -6.23 -19.39
C ALA A 113 2.78 -6.35 -18.95
N GLY A 114 3.01 -7.10 -17.88
CA GLY A 114 4.28 -7.23 -17.22
C GLY A 114 4.55 -8.64 -16.73
N ARG A 115 5.73 -9.18 -17.01
CA ARG A 115 6.17 -10.46 -16.45
C ARG A 115 7.46 -10.26 -15.67
N THR A 116 7.53 -10.90 -14.50
CA THR A 116 8.78 -11.05 -13.75
C THR A 116 8.98 -12.52 -13.40
N VAL A 117 10.23 -13.00 -13.54
CA VAL A 117 10.61 -14.38 -13.27
C VAL A 117 11.71 -14.34 -12.22
N ALA A 118 11.52 -15.07 -11.11
CA ALA A 118 12.45 -15.10 -9.99
C ALA A 118 12.61 -16.54 -9.48
N PRO A 119 13.78 -16.96 -8.99
CA PRO A 119 13.93 -18.29 -8.40
C PRO A 119 13.06 -18.39 -7.14
N ASP A 120 12.48 -19.56 -6.90
CA ASP A 120 11.79 -19.85 -5.64
C ASP A 120 12.84 -19.95 -4.52
N LEU A 121 12.62 -19.23 -3.42
CA LEU A 121 13.53 -19.24 -2.28
C LEU A 121 13.44 -20.52 -1.45
N PHE A 122 12.44 -21.36 -1.71
CA PHE A 122 12.15 -22.59 -0.97
C PHE A 122 12.26 -23.86 -1.83
N SER A 123 12.64 -23.73 -3.10
CA SER A 123 12.83 -24.84 -4.03
C SER A 123 13.93 -24.51 -5.03
N ASP A 124 14.95 -25.36 -5.12
CA ASP A 124 16.09 -25.15 -6.01
C ASP A 124 15.76 -25.35 -7.50
N ASP A 125 14.64 -26.01 -7.80
CA ASP A 125 14.23 -26.42 -9.15
C ASP A 125 13.05 -25.61 -9.72
N LYS A 126 12.55 -24.61 -8.98
CA LYS A 126 11.35 -23.85 -9.37
C LYS A 126 11.63 -22.36 -9.54
N TRP A 127 10.98 -21.79 -10.54
CA TRP A 127 10.94 -20.36 -10.81
C TRP A 127 9.52 -19.85 -10.63
N ILE A 128 9.37 -18.77 -9.87
CA ILE A 128 8.12 -18.06 -9.68
C ILE A 128 7.97 -17.06 -10.81
N VAL A 129 6.94 -17.27 -11.63
CA VAL A 129 6.51 -16.34 -12.66
C VAL A 129 5.37 -15.50 -12.11
N THR A 130 5.52 -14.19 -12.21
CA THR A 130 4.48 -13.24 -11.83
C THR A 130 4.10 -12.40 -13.04
N ASP A 131 2.87 -12.58 -13.48
CA ASP A 131 2.23 -11.82 -14.54
C ASP A 131 1.36 -10.73 -13.95
N GLU A 132 1.45 -9.53 -14.51
CA GLU A 132 0.64 -8.37 -14.16
C GLU A 132 0.01 -7.76 -15.43
N PHE A 133 -1.32 -7.73 -15.50
CA PHE A 133 -2.08 -7.05 -16.53
C PHE A 133 -2.85 -5.87 -15.92
N SER A 134 -2.51 -4.66 -16.33
CA SER A 134 -3.09 -3.43 -15.82
C SER A 134 -3.93 -2.72 -16.89
N ILE A 135 -5.13 -2.28 -16.53
CA ILE A 135 -5.99 -1.38 -17.31
C ILE A 135 -5.99 -0.02 -16.61
N ASN A 136 -5.63 1.04 -17.33
CA ASN A 136 -5.60 2.41 -16.82
C ASN A 136 -6.56 3.29 -17.61
N ILE A 137 -7.47 3.98 -16.91
CA ILE A 137 -8.46 4.87 -17.49
C ILE A 137 -8.29 6.26 -16.88
N SER A 138 -8.02 7.26 -17.72
CA SER A 138 -7.96 8.65 -17.29
C SER A 138 -9.32 9.32 -17.44
N ALA A 139 -9.80 9.96 -16.38
CA ALA A 139 -11.08 10.67 -16.43
C ALA A 139 -11.08 11.79 -17.47
N SER A 140 -9.98 12.52 -17.61
CA SER A 140 -9.87 13.59 -18.60
C SER A 140 -9.92 13.06 -20.03
N LYS A 141 -9.23 11.93 -20.31
CA LYS A 141 -9.24 11.30 -21.64
C LYS A 141 -10.65 10.84 -22.02
N LEU A 142 -11.30 10.09 -21.13
CA LEU A 142 -12.66 9.58 -21.35
C LEU A 142 -13.67 10.71 -21.54
N LEU A 143 -13.64 11.74 -20.68
CA LEU A 143 -14.57 12.87 -20.79
C LEU A 143 -14.35 13.67 -22.08
N SER A 144 -13.10 13.95 -22.46
CA SER A 144 -12.80 14.64 -23.73
C SER A 144 -13.33 13.85 -24.92
N ASN A 145 -13.06 12.55 -24.99
CA ASN A 145 -13.53 11.72 -26.10
C ASN A 145 -15.07 11.69 -26.17
N LEU A 146 -15.75 11.56 -25.03
CA LEU A 146 -17.21 11.58 -24.97
C LEU A 146 -17.80 12.94 -25.40
N LYS A 147 -17.12 14.05 -25.09
CA LYS A 147 -17.53 15.39 -25.53
C LYS A 147 -17.29 15.60 -27.01
N ASP A 148 -16.14 15.16 -27.53
CA ASP A 148 -15.82 15.24 -28.97
C ASP A 148 -16.80 14.40 -29.80
N GLN A 149 -17.28 13.30 -29.23
CA GLN A 149 -18.35 12.49 -29.80
C GLN A 149 -19.75 13.05 -29.53
N GLY A 150 -19.91 14.17 -28.83
CA GLY A 150 -21.21 14.80 -28.56
C GLY A 150 -22.15 14.00 -27.66
N ALA A 151 -21.63 13.05 -26.87
CA ALA A 151 -22.42 12.26 -25.93
C ALA A 151 -22.67 13.03 -24.61
N ILE A 152 -21.72 13.87 -24.21
CA ILE A 152 -21.79 14.68 -22.98
C ILE A 152 -21.35 16.12 -23.24
N ASP A 153 -21.78 17.04 -22.39
CA ASP A 153 -21.24 18.41 -22.33
C ASP A 153 -20.76 18.77 -20.93
N PHE A 154 -19.77 19.65 -20.88
CA PHE A 154 -19.23 20.24 -19.67
C PHE A 154 -18.47 21.54 -19.95
N SER A 155 -18.47 22.43 -18.96
CA SER A 155 -17.63 23.64 -18.92
C SER A 155 -16.15 23.31 -18.65
N GLU A 156 -15.24 24.24 -18.94
CA GLU A 156 -13.81 24.08 -18.63
C GLU A 156 -13.54 23.90 -17.13
N ALA A 157 -14.31 24.59 -16.28
CA ALA A 157 -14.21 24.47 -14.83
C ALA A 157 -14.58 23.06 -14.36
N GLN A 158 -15.63 22.48 -14.94
CA GLN A 158 -16.05 21.10 -14.69
C GLN A 158 -15.01 20.10 -15.22
N TYR A 159 -14.45 20.31 -16.41
CA TYR A 159 -13.38 19.47 -16.96
C TYR A 159 -12.14 19.45 -16.06
N ALA A 160 -11.69 20.62 -15.60
CA ALA A 160 -10.57 20.74 -14.67
C ALA A 160 -10.83 20.02 -13.33
N ALA A 161 -12.10 19.86 -12.94
CA ALA A 161 -12.50 19.09 -11.77
C ALA A 161 -12.17 17.59 -11.90
N PHE A 162 -12.02 17.03 -13.11
CA PHE A 162 -11.63 15.64 -13.32
C PHE A 162 -10.12 15.44 -13.58
N ALA A 163 -9.35 16.52 -13.76
CA ALA A 163 -7.91 16.44 -14.00
C ALA A 163 -7.17 15.66 -12.90
N GLY A 164 -6.41 14.64 -13.27
CA GLY A 164 -5.66 13.80 -12.34
C GLY A 164 -6.44 12.68 -11.65
N ILE A 165 -7.74 12.53 -11.96
CA ILE A 165 -8.53 11.37 -11.58
C ILE A 165 -8.32 10.28 -12.62
N SER A 166 -7.95 9.09 -12.15
CA SER A 166 -7.71 7.92 -12.95
C SER A 166 -8.12 6.68 -12.19
N PHE A 167 -8.66 5.71 -12.92
CA PHE A 167 -8.96 4.39 -12.42
C PHE A 167 -7.89 3.43 -12.93
N LYS A 168 -7.37 2.60 -12.03
CA LYS A 168 -6.47 1.51 -12.40
C LYS A 168 -7.07 0.19 -11.92
N ARG A 169 -7.17 -0.78 -12.82
CA ARG A 169 -7.44 -2.18 -12.47
C ARG A 169 -6.22 -3.01 -12.79
N THR A 170 -5.82 -3.85 -11.84
CA THR A 170 -4.67 -4.74 -11.97
C THR A 170 -5.13 -6.17 -11.79
N TYR A 171 -4.74 -7.03 -12.71
CA TYR A 171 -4.84 -8.47 -12.63
C TYR A 171 -3.45 -9.03 -12.42
N ARG A 172 -3.28 -9.91 -11.46
CA ARG A 172 -2.02 -10.58 -11.19
C ARG A 172 -2.23 -12.08 -11.23
N PHE A 173 -1.34 -12.79 -11.92
CA PHE A 173 -1.28 -14.24 -11.92
C PHE A 173 0.11 -14.66 -11.43
N VAL A 174 0.17 -15.58 -10.47
CA VAL A 174 1.44 -16.18 -10.05
C VAL A 174 1.39 -17.67 -10.35
N HIS A 175 2.42 -18.16 -11.04
CA HIS A 175 2.60 -19.56 -11.37
C HIS A 175 4.06 -19.96 -11.32
N PHE A 176 4.34 -21.23 -11.60
CA PHE A 176 5.67 -21.80 -11.54
C PHE A 176 6.17 -22.22 -12.92
N ALA A 177 7.49 -22.29 -13.07
CA ALA A 177 8.21 -22.84 -14.21
C ALA A 177 9.46 -23.58 -13.72
N ASN A 178 10.01 -24.50 -14.52
CA ASN A 178 11.20 -25.28 -14.15
C ASN A 178 12.51 -24.57 -14.52
N SER A 179 12.45 -23.52 -15.33
CA SER A 179 13.61 -22.70 -15.69
C SER A 179 13.25 -21.24 -15.91
N TYR A 180 14.24 -20.36 -15.86
CA TYR A 180 14.07 -18.94 -16.19
C TYR A 180 13.55 -18.73 -17.62
N SER A 181 14.12 -19.44 -18.59
CA SER A 181 13.71 -19.37 -20.00
C SER A 181 12.28 -19.86 -20.21
N GLU A 182 11.91 -20.98 -19.60
CA GLU A 182 10.54 -21.46 -19.61
C GLU A 182 9.59 -20.44 -18.96
N GLY A 183 9.99 -19.87 -17.82
CA GLY A 183 9.22 -18.86 -17.13
C GLY A 183 8.95 -17.61 -17.96
N LEU A 184 9.85 -17.25 -18.90
CA LEU A 184 9.63 -16.13 -19.81
C LEU A 184 8.59 -16.42 -20.90
N ILE A 185 8.51 -17.66 -21.39
CA ILE A 185 7.69 -18.01 -22.58
C ILE A 185 6.34 -18.66 -22.25
N LEU A 186 6.19 -19.24 -21.05
CA LEU A 186 5.04 -20.08 -20.70
C LEU A 186 3.77 -19.23 -20.45
N HIS A 187 2.62 -19.68 -20.96
CA HIS A 187 1.29 -19.10 -20.70
C HIS A 187 1.15 -17.58 -20.92
N PHE A 188 1.38 -17.10 -22.14
CA PHE A 188 1.14 -15.69 -22.48
C PHE A 188 -0.33 -15.24 -22.32
N ASP A 189 -1.28 -16.17 -22.31
CA ASP A 189 -2.68 -15.88 -22.01
C ASP A 189 -2.83 -15.31 -20.59
N ARG A 190 -2.04 -15.78 -19.61
CA ARG A 190 -2.06 -15.26 -18.23
C ARG A 190 -1.51 -13.84 -18.15
N LEU A 191 -0.52 -13.52 -18.99
CA LEU A 191 0.11 -12.20 -19.09
C LEU A 191 -0.77 -11.15 -19.78
N PHE A 192 -1.35 -11.48 -20.93
CA PHE A 192 -2.07 -10.50 -21.76
C PHE A 192 -3.58 -10.54 -21.55
N LEU A 193 -4.13 -11.68 -21.10
CA LEU A 193 -5.56 -11.92 -20.94
C LEU A 193 -5.92 -12.32 -19.51
N GLY A 194 -5.09 -11.98 -18.51
CA GLY A 194 -5.29 -12.40 -17.11
C GLY A 194 -6.67 -12.08 -16.50
N PHE A 195 -7.43 -11.16 -17.08
CA PHE A 195 -8.81 -10.88 -16.68
C PHE A 195 -9.78 -12.05 -16.95
N THR A 196 -9.52 -12.89 -17.96
CA THR A 196 -10.38 -14.04 -18.32
C THR A 196 -10.44 -15.06 -17.20
N LYS A 197 -9.39 -15.17 -16.36
CA LYS A 197 -9.34 -16.07 -15.21
C LYS A 197 -10.38 -15.74 -14.13
N PHE A 198 -10.98 -14.54 -14.17
CA PHE A 198 -12.09 -14.13 -13.29
C PHE A 198 -13.47 -14.30 -13.96
N MET A 199 -13.53 -14.94 -15.13
CA MET A 199 -14.70 -15.10 -15.97
C MET A 199 -14.96 -16.59 -16.23
N ASN A 200 -16.20 -16.94 -16.57
CA ASN A 200 -16.59 -18.30 -16.98
C ASN A 200 -16.11 -19.43 -16.07
N LYS A 201 -15.93 -19.12 -14.77
CA LYS A 201 -15.45 -20.06 -13.75
C LYS A 201 -14.03 -20.59 -13.97
N ASP A 202 -13.22 -19.91 -14.78
CA ASP A 202 -11.81 -20.26 -15.03
C ASP A 202 -10.96 -20.24 -13.75
N TYR A 203 -11.40 -19.52 -12.71
CA TYR A 203 -10.78 -19.52 -11.39
C TYR A 203 -10.83 -20.89 -10.69
N LEU A 204 -11.64 -21.84 -11.17
CA LEU A 204 -11.67 -23.24 -10.71
C LEU A 204 -10.57 -24.09 -11.34
N ASN A 205 -9.92 -23.61 -12.40
CA ASN A 205 -8.89 -24.34 -13.17
C ASN A 205 -7.47 -23.87 -12.81
N LEU A 206 -7.25 -23.42 -11.57
CA LEU A 206 -5.94 -23.01 -11.08
C LEU A 206 -5.10 -24.24 -10.74
N GLY A 207 -3.85 -24.27 -11.21
CA GLY A 207 -2.87 -25.28 -10.83
C GLY A 207 -2.50 -25.18 -9.35
N GLU A 208 -1.81 -26.20 -8.84
CA GLU A 208 -1.38 -26.21 -7.44
C GLU A 208 -0.52 -24.99 -7.10
N TYR A 209 -0.84 -24.37 -5.96
CA TYR A 209 -0.21 -23.13 -5.47
C TYR A 209 -0.30 -21.93 -6.42
N GLU A 210 -1.05 -22.04 -7.53
CA GLU A 210 -1.33 -20.90 -8.39
C GLU A 210 -2.31 -19.96 -7.71
N PHE A 211 -2.15 -18.68 -8.00
CA PHE A 211 -2.98 -17.64 -7.42
C PHE A 211 -3.24 -16.53 -8.42
N ILE A 212 -4.48 -16.04 -8.38
CA ILE A 212 -4.93 -14.88 -9.14
C ILE A 212 -5.41 -13.78 -8.22
N GLN A 213 -5.16 -12.54 -8.62
CA GLN A 213 -5.60 -11.35 -7.90
C GLN A 213 -6.17 -10.31 -8.84
N LYS A 214 -7.27 -9.69 -8.41
CA LYS A 214 -7.88 -8.53 -9.05
C LYS A 214 -7.90 -7.38 -8.05
N GLN A 215 -7.36 -6.23 -8.43
CA GLN A 215 -7.32 -5.03 -7.61
C GLN A 215 -7.81 -3.83 -8.38
N ASP A 216 -8.68 -3.04 -7.75
CA ASP A 216 -9.14 -1.77 -8.31
C ASP A 216 -8.63 -0.63 -7.46
N TYR A 217 -8.23 0.44 -8.13
CA TYR A 217 -7.64 1.62 -7.54
C TYR A 217 -8.25 2.87 -8.15
N LEU A 218 -8.36 3.91 -7.33
CA LEU A 218 -8.73 5.24 -7.79
C LEU A 218 -7.68 6.25 -7.34
N SER A 219 -7.17 7.06 -8.25
CA SER A 219 -6.33 8.18 -7.84
C SER A 219 -7.20 9.23 -7.16
N VAL A 220 -6.93 9.49 -5.88
CA VAL A 220 -7.59 10.59 -5.18
C VAL A 220 -6.76 11.83 -5.36
N LYS A 221 -7.42 12.92 -5.77
CA LYS A 221 -6.85 14.26 -5.86
C LYS A 221 -6.20 14.67 -4.52
N ALA A 222 -4.91 14.40 -4.40
CA ALA A 222 -4.01 15.39 -3.86
C ALA A 222 -3.44 16.08 -5.10
N GLY A 223 -3.88 17.31 -5.35
CA GLY A 223 -3.87 18.08 -6.60
C GLY A 223 -2.61 18.19 -7.46
N ALA A 224 -2.08 17.09 -7.97
CA ALA A 224 -1.19 17.07 -9.12
C ALA A 224 -1.95 16.60 -10.36
N ILE A 225 -1.69 17.22 -11.52
CA ILE A 225 -2.17 16.78 -12.82
C ILE A 225 -1.49 15.42 -13.11
N ALA A 226 -2.26 14.34 -13.08
CA ALA A 226 -1.83 13.06 -13.64
C ALA A 226 -2.03 13.13 -15.15
N GLY A 227 -0.99 13.56 -15.87
CA GLY A 227 -0.97 13.62 -17.32
C GLY A 227 0.22 12.89 -17.95
N ALA A 228 1.08 12.26 -17.14
CA ALA A 228 2.14 11.42 -17.68
C ALA A 228 1.62 9.97 -17.78
N PRO A 229 1.67 9.33 -18.97
CA PRO A 229 1.38 7.91 -19.09
C PRO A 229 2.32 7.10 -18.18
N ILE A 230 1.73 6.24 -17.36
CA ILE A 230 2.44 5.37 -16.43
C ILE A 230 2.93 4.16 -17.24
N TYR A 231 4.07 4.30 -17.93
CA TYR A 231 4.71 3.19 -18.62
C TYR A 231 5.58 2.40 -17.64
N GLY A 232 5.18 1.18 -17.33
CA GLY A 232 5.99 0.22 -16.57
C GLY A 232 5.14 -0.79 -15.79
N PRO A 233 5.46 -2.10 -15.85
CA PRO A 233 4.73 -3.16 -15.15
C PRO A 233 5.03 -3.25 -13.66
N ILE A 234 6.04 -2.51 -13.18
CA ILE A 234 6.34 -2.35 -11.77
C ILE A 234 5.98 -0.92 -11.44
N VAL A 235 5.33 -0.69 -10.29
CA VAL A 235 4.85 0.60 -9.72
C VAL A 235 6.02 1.58 -9.39
N GLY A 236 7.08 1.52 -10.20
CA GLY A 236 8.40 2.14 -10.06
C GLY A 236 8.66 3.36 -10.96
N SER A 237 7.84 3.66 -11.97
CA SER A 237 8.05 4.75 -12.93
C SER A 237 6.77 5.62 -12.96
N VAL A 238 6.69 6.95 -13.02
CA VAL A 238 7.56 8.11 -13.28
C VAL A 238 7.04 9.23 -12.35
N GLY A 239 7.76 10.36 -12.24
CA GLY A 239 7.45 11.49 -11.35
C GLY A 239 5.96 11.88 -11.25
N VAL A 240 5.53 12.18 -10.01
CA VAL A 240 4.14 12.25 -9.52
C VAL A 240 3.61 10.86 -9.14
N LEU A 241 3.95 10.40 -7.92
CA LEU A 241 3.19 9.35 -7.24
C LEU A 241 1.74 9.85 -7.06
N ALA A 242 0.89 9.59 -8.04
CA ALA A 242 -0.55 9.64 -7.83
C ALA A 242 -0.84 8.70 -6.67
N LYS A 243 -1.41 9.22 -5.58
CA LYS A 243 -1.79 8.39 -4.45
C LYS A 243 -3.05 7.64 -4.88
N TYR A 244 -2.88 6.43 -5.38
CA TYR A 244 -3.97 5.51 -5.60
C TYR A 244 -4.52 5.03 -4.26
N GLU A 245 -5.83 5.12 -4.12
CA GLU A 245 -6.55 4.52 -3.02
C GLU A 245 -7.21 3.24 -3.56
N ARG A 246 -6.84 2.11 -2.97
CA ARG A 246 -7.43 0.81 -3.32
C ARG A 246 -8.93 0.88 -3.02
N LEU A 247 -9.75 0.43 -3.96
CA LEU A 247 -11.20 0.34 -3.85
C LEU A 247 -11.66 -1.07 -3.49
N MET A 248 -11.01 -2.06 -4.11
CA MET A 248 -11.25 -3.48 -3.82
C MET A 248 -10.04 -4.33 -4.13
N LYS A 249 -10.00 -5.51 -3.51
CA LYS A 249 -9.05 -6.58 -3.76
C LYS A 249 -9.77 -7.91 -3.68
N VAL A 250 -9.62 -8.76 -4.68
CA VAL A 250 -10.03 -10.15 -4.69
C VAL A 250 -8.79 -10.99 -4.91
N ASP A 251 -8.58 -11.99 -4.07
CA ASP A 251 -7.54 -13.00 -4.20
C ASP A 251 -8.24 -14.36 -4.31
N VAL A 252 -7.82 -15.17 -5.28
CA VAL A 252 -8.23 -16.58 -5.40
C VAL A 252 -6.96 -17.42 -5.45
N GLU A 253 -6.89 -18.44 -4.60
CA GLU A 253 -5.72 -19.30 -4.41
C GLU A 253 -6.16 -20.76 -4.46
N SER A 254 -5.44 -21.56 -5.24
CA SER A 254 -5.54 -23.02 -5.21
C SER A 254 -4.71 -23.57 -4.05
N VAL A 255 -5.29 -24.48 -3.27
CA VAL A 255 -4.63 -25.09 -2.12
C VAL A 255 -4.13 -26.48 -2.52
N SER A 256 -2.83 -26.75 -2.33
CA SER A 256 -2.27 -28.09 -2.53
C SER A 256 -2.59 -29.01 -1.36
N GLU A 257 -2.56 -30.32 -1.61
CA GLU A 257 -2.87 -31.38 -0.63
C GLU A 257 -2.00 -31.28 0.64
N SER A 258 -0.77 -30.78 0.53
CA SER A 258 0.12 -30.60 1.70
C SER A 258 -0.38 -29.56 2.70
N ASP A 259 -1.13 -28.56 2.22
CA ASP A 259 -1.54 -27.37 2.97
C ASP A 259 -3.05 -27.35 3.24
N ALA A 260 -3.77 -28.35 2.73
CA ALA A 260 -5.21 -28.50 2.85
C ALA A 260 -5.60 -29.00 4.25
N THR A 261 -6.32 -28.18 5.00
CA THR A 261 -7.03 -28.64 6.20
C THR A 261 -8.41 -29.14 5.77
N ASN A 262 -8.55 -30.46 5.55
CA ASN A 262 -9.79 -31.17 5.22
C ASN A 262 -10.30 -30.99 3.78
N GLU A 263 -9.62 -31.54 2.75
CA GLU A 263 -10.08 -31.51 1.34
C GLU A 263 -10.37 -30.09 0.81
N GLU A 264 -9.72 -29.07 1.38
CA GLU A 264 -9.79 -27.69 0.94
C GLU A 264 -9.09 -27.56 -0.42
N ARG A 265 -9.80 -27.04 -1.44
CA ARG A 265 -9.25 -26.84 -2.79
C ARG A 265 -9.03 -25.39 -3.16
N LEU A 266 -9.82 -24.48 -2.61
CA LEU A 266 -9.83 -23.09 -3.05
C LEU A 266 -10.04 -22.12 -1.89
N ARG A 267 -9.23 -21.07 -1.83
CA ARG A 267 -9.39 -19.92 -0.92
C ARG A 267 -9.76 -18.68 -1.70
N ILE A 268 -10.80 -17.98 -1.26
CA ILE A 268 -11.18 -16.68 -1.82
C ILE A 268 -11.12 -15.64 -0.70
N SER A 269 -10.32 -14.59 -0.91
CA SER A 269 -10.26 -13.44 -0.03
C SER A 269 -10.75 -12.21 -0.77
N PHE A 270 -11.69 -11.48 -0.18
CA PHE A 270 -12.25 -10.29 -0.80
C PHE A 270 -12.31 -9.14 0.20
N GLU A 271 -11.74 -8.01 -0.19
CA GLU A 271 -11.70 -6.76 0.56
C GLU A 271 -12.36 -5.65 -0.26
N LYS A 272 -13.31 -4.94 0.35
CA LYS A 272 -13.74 -3.61 -0.12
C LYS A 272 -13.20 -2.56 0.83
N THR A 273 -12.75 -1.44 0.30
CA THR A 273 -12.15 -0.35 1.09
C THR A 273 -12.94 0.94 0.91
N LYS A 274 -13.44 1.50 2.03
CA LYS A 274 -13.90 2.89 2.09
C LYS A 274 -12.68 3.79 2.15
N SER A 275 -12.43 4.62 1.15
CA SER A 275 -11.57 5.76 1.37
C SER A 275 -12.38 6.92 1.98
N ALA A 276 -11.84 7.48 3.06
CA ALA A 276 -12.36 8.69 3.69
C ALA A 276 -11.75 9.92 2.99
N SER A 277 -12.00 10.12 1.70
CA SER A 277 -11.80 11.43 1.11
C SER A 277 -12.99 12.31 1.51
N VAL A 278 -12.78 13.25 2.43
CA VAL A 278 -13.81 14.21 2.86
C VAL A 278 -13.75 15.44 1.95
N GLY A 279 -14.87 15.82 1.31
CA GLY A 279 -15.00 17.05 0.51
C GLY A 279 -15.38 16.84 -0.96
N VAL A 280 -15.27 17.91 -1.77
CA VAL A 280 -15.64 17.99 -3.21
C VAL A 280 -14.94 16.92 -4.07
N SER A 281 -13.77 16.43 -3.67
CA SER A 281 -13.08 15.34 -4.41
C SER A 281 -13.85 14.01 -4.36
N ALA A 282 -14.69 13.79 -3.35
CA ALA A 282 -15.46 12.56 -3.20
C ALA A 282 -16.65 12.50 -4.16
N SER A 283 -17.33 13.62 -4.41
CA SER A 283 -18.44 13.68 -5.38
C SER A 283 -17.93 13.45 -6.80
N ILE A 284 -16.85 14.14 -7.19
CA ILE A 284 -16.23 13.96 -8.51
C ILE A 284 -15.72 12.52 -8.71
N SER A 285 -15.09 11.94 -7.68
CA SER A 285 -14.65 10.54 -7.70
C SER A 285 -15.84 9.58 -7.88
N ALA A 286 -16.93 9.82 -7.16
CA ALA A 286 -18.14 9.02 -7.29
C ALA A 286 -18.78 9.15 -8.67
N GLU A 287 -18.79 10.34 -9.26
CA GLU A 287 -19.27 10.57 -10.61
C GLU A 287 -18.42 9.91 -11.67
N PHE A 288 -17.09 9.96 -11.54
CA PHE A 288 -16.22 9.23 -12.44
C PHE A 288 -16.46 7.71 -12.37
N LEU A 289 -16.62 7.16 -11.16
CA LEU A 289 -16.98 5.75 -10.99
C LEU A 289 -18.37 5.41 -11.56
N LYS A 290 -19.35 6.33 -11.47
CA LYS A 290 -20.65 6.19 -12.14
C LYS A 290 -20.49 6.20 -13.67
N LEU A 291 -19.66 7.09 -14.21
CA LEU A 291 -19.37 7.19 -15.64
C LEU A 291 -18.76 5.89 -16.16
N LEU A 292 -17.74 5.38 -15.46
CA LEU A 292 -17.13 4.08 -15.77
C LEU A 292 -18.15 2.94 -15.77
N ARG A 293 -19.08 2.94 -14.81
CA ARG A 293 -20.15 1.93 -14.75
C ARG A 293 -21.10 1.97 -15.95
N VAL A 294 -21.37 3.14 -16.53
CA VAL A 294 -22.27 3.24 -17.69
C VAL A 294 -21.55 3.12 -19.03
N THR A 295 -20.21 3.21 -19.04
CA THR A 295 -19.35 3.10 -20.22
C THR A 295 -18.52 1.81 -20.19
N LEU A 296 -17.25 1.91 -19.79
CA LEU A 296 -16.19 0.89 -19.92
C LEU A 296 -16.28 -0.28 -18.92
N PHE A 297 -17.14 -0.21 -17.91
CA PHE A 297 -17.35 -1.27 -16.92
C PHE A 297 -18.83 -1.58 -16.71
N LYS A 298 -19.61 -1.51 -17.80
CA LYS A 298 -21.03 -1.90 -17.77
C LYS A 298 -21.12 -3.32 -17.20
N TYR A 299 -21.90 -3.47 -16.14
CA TYR A 299 -22.08 -4.73 -15.40
C TYR A 299 -20.86 -5.25 -14.62
N ASP A 300 -19.80 -4.50 -14.36
CA ASP A 300 -18.68 -5.05 -13.57
C ASP A 300 -18.87 -4.79 -12.06
N PHE A 301 -19.19 -3.58 -11.59
CA PHE A 301 -19.22 -3.27 -10.15
C PHE A 301 -20.37 -2.37 -9.66
N THR A 302 -20.61 -2.38 -8.34
CA THR A 302 -21.45 -1.41 -7.62
C THR A 302 -20.69 -0.81 -6.43
N TYR A 303 -20.37 0.48 -6.51
CA TYR A 303 -19.74 1.20 -5.40
C TYR A 303 -20.79 1.91 -4.55
N LYS A 304 -20.80 1.59 -3.25
CA LYS A 304 -21.39 2.41 -2.19
C LYS A 304 -20.28 2.65 -1.17
N LEU A 305 -20.02 3.92 -0.85
CA LEU A 305 -18.94 4.33 0.05
C LEU A 305 -19.28 3.94 1.50
N GLU A 306 -18.95 2.72 1.92
CA GLU A 306 -19.13 2.22 3.29
C GLU A 306 -17.93 1.38 3.76
N GLU A 307 -17.81 1.19 5.09
CA GLU A 307 -16.67 0.64 5.86
C GLU A 307 -15.85 -0.48 5.18
N SER A 308 -14.55 -0.55 5.47
CA SER A 308 -13.72 -1.64 4.92
C SER A 308 -13.99 -2.96 5.63
N LYS A 309 -14.48 -3.93 4.86
CA LYS A 309 -14.76 -5.30 5.28
C LYS A 309 -13.98 -6.24 4.39
N LYS A 310 -13.24 -7.16 5.01
CA LYS A 310 -12.57 -8.26 4.33
C LYS A 310 -13.18 -9.59 4.79
N THR A 311 -13.53 -10.43 3.84
CA THR A 311 -14.10 -11.76 4.06
C THR A 311 -13.13 -12.80 3.54
N TYR A 312 -12.89 -13.84 4.32
CA TYR A 312 -12.08 -15.01 3.93
C TYR A 312 -13.01 -16.22 3.79
N LEU A 313 -12.97 -16.84 2.62
CA LEU A 313 -13.77 -17.99 2.24
C LEU A 313 -12.85 -19.16 1.91
N SER A 314 -13.23 -20.36 2.35
CA SER A 314 -12.61 -21.63 1.96
C SER A 314 -13.68 -22.52 1.33
N PHE A 315 -13.33 -23.15 0.21
CA PHE A 315 -14.20 -24.07 -0.51
C PHE A 315 -13.56 -25.45 -0.54
N TYR A 316 -14.40 -26.45 -0.28
CA TYR A 316 -14.00 -27.84 -0.17
C TYR A 316 -14.43 -28.61 -1.41
N GLU A 317 -13.99 -29.86 -1.53
CA GLU A 317 -14.33 -30.69 -2.67
C GLU A 317 -15.84 -30.82 -2.91
N SER A 318 -16.61 -30.92 -1.84
CA SER A 318 -18.09 -30.96 -1.91
C SER A 318 -18.75 -29.69 -2.48
N ASP A 319 -18.02 -28.56 -2.52
CA ASP A 319 -18.53 -27.30 -3.04
C ASP A 319 -18.24 -27.11 -4.53
N TYR A 320 -17.26 -27.82 -5.09
CA TYR A 320 -16.80 -27.62 -6.47
C TYR A 320 -17.91 -27.90 -7.49
N GLU A 321 -18.71 -28.95 -7.30
CA GLU A 321 -19.84 -29.26 -8.19
C GLU A 321 -20.93 -28.17 -8.16
N LYS A 322 -21.12 -27.52 -7.01
CA LYS A 322 -22.05 -26.37 -6.87
C LYS A 322 -21.51 -25.11 -7.54
N LEU A 323 -20.18 -24.94 -7.57
CA LEU A 323 -19.52 -23.81 -8.23
C LEU A 323 -19.51 -23.98 -9.75
N LYS A 324 -19.31 -25.21 -10.26
CA LYS A 324 -19.35 -25.52 -11.70
C LYS A 324 -20.74 -25.32 -12.30
N SER A 325 -21.80 -25.62 -11.55
CA SER A 325 -23.19 -25.40 -11.99
C SER A 325 -23.63 -23.94 -11.91
N ASP A 326 -24.66 -23.54 -12.68
CA ASP A 326 -25.26 -22.18 -12.64
C ASP A 326 -26.23 -22.02 -11.46
N SER A 327 -25.74 -22.39 -10.26
CA SER A 327 -26.51 -22.33 -9.03
C SER A 327 -26.53 -20.91 -8.43
N TYR A 328 -27.54 -20.62 -7.60
CA TYR A 328 -27.56 -19.37 -6.82
C TYR A 328 -26.31 -19.22 -5.93
N TYR A 329 -25.73 -20.35 -5.49
CA TYR A 329 -24.50 -20.41 -4.71
C TYR A 329 -23.29 -19.94 -5.55
N ALA A 330 -23.10 -20.48 -6.76
CA ALA A 330 -22.06 -20.04 -7.70
C ALA A 330 -22.22 -18.55 -8.04
N ALA A 331 -23.45 -18.10 -8.26
CA ALA A 331 -23.74 -16.69 -8.54
C ALA A 331 -23.33 -15.74 -7.40
N GLN A 332 -23.29 -16.19 -6.13
CA GLN A 332 -22.75 -15.37 -5.03
C GLN A 332 -21.23 -15.26 -5.09
N VAL A 333 -20.54 -16.32 -5.48
CA VAL A 333 -19.08 -16.29 -5.68
C VAL A 333 -18.72 -15.39 -6.85
N ASP A 334 -19.42 -15.51 -7.98
CA ASP A 334 -19.23 -14.62 -9.14
C ASP A 334 -19.47 -13.14 -8.78
N ARG A 335 -20.46 -12.86 -7.91
CA ARG A 335 -20.66 -11.51 -7.37
C ARG A 335 -19.46 -11.04 -6.55
N ILE A 336 -18.81 -11.90 -5.77
CA ILE A 336 -17.59 -11.55 -5.03
C ILE A 336 -16.43 -11.24 -5.98
N LEU A 337 -16.20 -12.10 -6.99
CA LEU A 337 -15.13 -11.92 -7.99
C LEU A 337 -15.33 -10.64 -8.82
N LYS A 338 -16.59 -10.29 -9.11
CA LYS A 338 -16.97 -9.03 -9.77
C LYS A 338 -16.99 -7.83 -8.80
N GLY A 339 -16.72 -8.01 -7.51
CA GLY A 339 -16.76 -6.92 -6.53
C GLY A 339 -18.15 -6.35 -6.30
N ARG A 340 -19.21 -7.12 -6.52
CA ARG A 340 -20.61 -6.78 -6.24
C ARG A 340 -20.99 -7.15 -4.80
N LYS A 341 -22.22 -6.87 -4.39
CA LYS A 341 -22.74 -7.29 -3.08
C LYS A 341 -23.22 -8.74 -3.20
N ALA A 342 -22.62 -9.64 -2.43
CA ALA A 342 -23.02 -11.04 -2.33
C ALA A 342 -23.83 -11.29 -1.04
N ASP A 343 -24.70 -12.30 -1.09
CA ASP A 343 -25.39 -12.82 0.07
C ASP A 343 -24.46 -13.74 0.87
N LEU A 344 -23.81 -13.17 1.90
CA LEU A 344 -22.90 -13.90 2.76
C LEU A 344 -23.59 -14.97 3.61
N HIS A 345 -24.93 -14.94 3.76
CA HIS A 345 -25.64 -15.99 4.47
C HIS A 345 -25.62 -17.31 3.68
N THR A 346 -25.70 -17.24 2.35
CA THR A 346 -25.58 -18.41 1.47
C THR A 346 -24.21 -19.06 1.59
N LEU A 347 -23.16 -18.25 1.80
CA LEU A 347 -21.77 -18.70 1.91
C LEU A 347 -21.33 -18.96 3.36
N LYS A 348 -22.25 -18.98 4.34
CA LYS A 348 -21.92 -19.00 5.77
C LYS A 348 -20.98 -20.13 6.18
N ASN A 349 -21.13 -21.31 5.58
CA ASN A 349 -20.31 -22.49 5.88
C ASN A 349 -18.89 -22.38 5.32
N ASN A 350 -18.69 -21.50 4.33
CA ASN A 350 -17.39 -21.25 3.72
C ASN A 350 -16.66 -20.08 4.38
N ILE A 351 -17.33 -19.27 5.20
CA ILE A 351 -16.71 -18.13 5.89
C ILE A 351 -15.80 -18.63 7.01
N VAL A 352 -14.50 -18.54 6.79
CA VAL A 352 -13.49 -18.85 7.81
C VAL A 352 -13.31 -17.70 8.79
N SER A 353 -13.32 -16.46 8.28
CA SER A 353 -13.21 -15.28 9.13
C SER A 353 -13.72 -14.00 8.48
N LEU A 354 -14.07 -13.03 9.33
CA LEU A 354 -14.43 -11.67 8.95
C LEU A 354 -13.45 -10.69 9.58
N GLU A 355 -12.89 -9.80 8.77
CA GLU A 355 -12.00 -8.74 9.22
C GLU A 355 -12.64 -7.38 8.94
N GLN A 356 -12.83 -6.58 9.99
CA GLN A 356 -13.30 -5.21 9.89
C GLN A 356 -12.17 -4.23 10.21
N ARG A 357 -12.04 -3.18 9.39
CA ARG A 357 -10.99 -2.17 9.55
C ARG A 357 -11.59 -0.78 9.68
N LYS A 358 -11.32 -0.12 10.81
CA LYS A 358 -11.64 1.29 11.03
C LYS A 358 -10.35 2.11 11.05
N THR A 359 -10.29 3.15 10.25
CA THR A 359 -9.08 3.98 10.08
C THR A 359 -9.39 5.43 10.40
N GLU A 360 -8.54 6.04 11.24
CA GLU A 360 -8.54 7.47 11.53
C GLU A 360 -7.22 8.09 11.09
N GLN A 361 -7.26 9.23 10.40
CA GLN A 361 -6.07 9.93 9.91
C GLN A 361 -6.03 11.37 10.42
N LYS A 362 -4.88 11.79 10.94
CA LYS A 362 -4.56 13.16 11.33
C LYS A 362 -3.32 13.61 10.56
N SER A 363 -3.40 14.73 9.85
CA SER A 363 -2.29 15.24 9.04
C SER A 363 -1.98 16.70 9.34
N SER A 364 -0.72 17.08 9.22
CA SER A 364 -0.28 18.49 9.30
C SER A 364 0.77 18.77 8.23
N LYS A 365 0.70 19.95 7.61
CA LYS A 365 1.59 20.38 6.52
C LYS A 365 2.23 21.72 6.90
N TYR A 366 3.49 21.93 6.52
CA TYR A 366 4.15 23.24 6.58
C TYR A 366 5.07 23.39 5.36
N ASN A 367 5.08 24.58 4.76
CA ASN A 367 5.88 24.91 3.59
C ASN A 367 6.67 26.19 3.88
N ILE A 368 8.00 26.17 3.69
CA ILE A 368 8.86 27.36 3.73
C ILE A 368 9.69 27.38 2.44
N LEU A 369 9.46 28.38 1.60
CA LEU A 369 10.12 28.53 0.31
C LEU A 369 9.96 27.30 -0.62
N LEU A 370 11.05 26.64 -1.02
CA LEU A 370 11.08 25.42 -1.85
C LEU A 370 11.08 24.13 -1.03
N TRP A 371 11.04 24.24 0.31
CA TRP A 371 11.13 23.13 1.23
C TRP A 371 9.78 22.93 1.90
N GLY A 372 9.24 21.73 1.77
CA GLY A 372 8.00 21.35 2.43
C GLY A 372 8.20 20.16 3.36
N GLY A 373 7.36 20.10 4.39
CA GLY A 373 7.33 19.01 5.33
C GLY A 373 5.91 18.60 5.65
N HIS A 374 5.71 17.31 5.80
CA HIS A 374 4.43 16.72 6.15
C HIS A 374 4.60 15.73 7.29
N LYS A 375 3.70 15.80 8.27
CA LYS A 375 3.59 14.81 9.32
C LYS A 375 2.20 14.20 9.30
N ASN A 376 2.14 12.88 9.21
CA ASN A 376 0.91 12.11 9.27
C ASN A 376 0.92 11.18 10.47
N ALA A 377 -0.22 11.09 11.14
CA ALA A 377 -0.53 10.02 12.07
C ALA A 377 -1.78 9.30 11.57
N LYS A 378 -1.74 7.97 11.48
CA LYS A 378 -2.88 7.14 11.09
C LYS A 378 -3.06 6.06 12.14
N THR A 379 -4.24 5.93 12.70
CA THR A 379 -4.62 4.83 13.60
C THR A 379 -5.56 3.91 12.85
N GLN A 380 -5.34 2.61 12.94
CA GLN A 380 -6.19 1.59 12.34
C GLN A 380 -6.55 0.56 13.39
N GLN A 381 -7.85 0.39 13.63
CA GLN A 381 -8.41 -0.71 14.41
C GLN A 381 -8.75 -1.85 13.44
N ILE A 382 -8.33 -3.06 13.79
CA ILE A 382 -8.58 -4.28 13.04
C ILE A 382 -9.30 -5.23 13.98
N GLU A 383 -10.50 -5.64 13.61
CA GLU A 383 -11.26 -6.66 14.33
C GLU A 383 -11.32 -7.90 13.46
N ILE A 384 -10.87 -9.04 13.98
CA ILE A 384 -10.94 -10.32 13.31
C ILE A 384 -11.89 -11.21 14.11
N VAL A 385 -12.96 -11.67 13.46
CA VAL A 385 -13.94 -12.60 14.03
C VAL A 385 -13.70 -13.97 13.41
N LYS A 386 -13.38 -14.97 14.24
CA LYS A 386 -13.22 -16.37 13.86
C LYS A 386 -13.88 -17.25 14.92
N ASN A 387 -14.75 -18.18 14.50
CA ASN A 387 -15.47 -19.11 15.40
C ASN A 387 -16.16 -18.41 16.59
N GLY A 388 -16.77 -17.24 16.36
CA GLY A 388 -17.42 -16.43 17.40
C GLY A 388 -16.47 -15.66 18.33
N VAL A 389 -15.15 -15.88 18.25
CA VAL A 389 -14.15 -15.15 19.03
C VAL A 389 -13.72 -13.89 18.28
N VAL A 390 -13.87 -12.73 18.93
CA VAL A 390 -13.41 -11.45 18.39
C VAL A 390 -12.01 -11.17 18.91
N LYS A 391 -11.05 -11.01 18.00
CA LYS A 391 -9.70 -10.54 18.32
C LYS A 391 -9.46 -9.16 17.74
N ARG A 392 -9.08 -8.23 18.60
CA ARG A 392 -8.82 -6.82 18.24
C ARG A 392 -7.33 -6.51 18.18
N PHE A 393 -6.97 -5.69 17.19
CA PHE A 393 -5.64 -5.17 16.98
C PHE A 393 -5.68 -3.68 16.66
N PHE A 394 -4.59 -2.99 16.99
CA PHE A 394 -4.40 -1.59 16.68
C PHE A 394 -3.06 -1.39 16.00
N ARG A 395 -3.08 -0.67 14.87
CA ARG A 395 -1.89 -0.21 14.13
C ARG A 395 -1.82 1.31 14.20
N HIS A 396 -0.70 1.84 14.64
CA HIS A 396 -0.44 3.28 14.62
C HIS A 396 0.74 3.57 13.70
N TYR A 397 0.47 4.34 12.65
CA TYR A 397 1.48 4.83 11.71
C TYR A 397 1.83 6.27 12.03
N TYR A 398 3.11 6.57 12.07
CA TYR A 398 3.64 7.92 12.20
C TYR A 398 4.64 8.18 11.09
N GLU A 399 4.29 9.07 10.17
CA GLU A 399 5.11 9.41 9.02
C GLU A 399 5.64 10.84 9.16
N LYS A 400 6.91 11.01 8.83
CA LYS A 400 7.53 12.31 8.60
C LYS A 400 8.14 12.32 7.21
N LEU A 401 7.51 13.09 6.33
CA LEU A 401 7.97 13.31 4.96
C LEU A 401 8.62 14.70 4.87
N LYS A 402 9.82 14.76 4.30
CA LYS A 402 10.46 15.99 3.84
C LYS A 402 10.56 15.95 2.32
N PHE A 403 10.35 17.07 1.66
CA PHE A 403 10.49 17.14 0.21
C PHE A 403 10.99 18.51 -0.24
N LYS A 404 11.64 18.53 -1.41
CA LYS A 404 12.07 19.74 -2.10
C LYS A 404 11.28 19.89 -3.40
N GLN A 405 10.81 21.11 -3.65
CA GLN A 405 9.99 21.48 -4.79
C GLN A 405 10.81 22.19 -5.87
N ASN A 406 10.39 22.06 -7.13
CA ASN A 406 10.97 22.80 -8.25
C ASN A 406 10.59 24.28 -8.21
N VAL A 407 11.50 25.17 -8.60
CA VAL A 407 11.27 26.63 -8.64
C VAL A 407 10.12 26.98 -9.58
N PHE A 408 10.07 26.36 -10.76
CA PHE A 408 9.01 26.57 -11.75
C PHE A 408 7.63 26.12 -11.24
N SER A 409 7.57 24.99 -10.55
CA SER A 409 6.32 24.51 -9.94
C SER A 409 5.81 25.40 -8.80
N ARG A 410 6.68 26.21 -8.18
CA ARG A 410 6.28 27.20 -7.17
C ARG A 410 5.80 28.51 -7.80
N PHE A 411 6.40 28.93 -8.91
CA PHE A 411 5.92 30.09 -9.67
C PHE A 411 4.51 29.82 -10.23
N MET A 412 4.29 28.63 -10.78
CA MET A 412 2.96 28.17 -11.21
C MET A 412 1.97 28.07 -10.03
N TYR A 413 2.41 27.59 -8.86
CA TYR A 413 1.58 27.59 -7.65
C TYR A 413 1.11 29.00 -7.25
N ILE A 414 2.01 30.00 -7.30
CA ILE A 414 1.69 31.38 -6.93
C ILE A 414 0.73 32.02 -7.94
N LEU A 415 0.98 31.85 -9.24
CA LEU A 415 0.11 32.36 -10.31
C LEU A 415 -1.30 31.72 -10.27
N MET A 416 -1.38 30.40 -10.12
CA MET A 416 -2.67 29.70 -10.10
C MET A 416 -3.48 29.96 -8.82
N LYS A 417 -2.82 30.17 -7.68
CA LYS A 417 -3.50 30.54 -6.43
C LYS A 417 -4.18 31.91 -6.53
N SER A 418 -3.59 32.84 -7.28
CA SER A 418 -4.14 34.19 -7.45
C SER A 418 -5.32 34.24 -8.42
N PHE A 419 -5.36 33.36 -9.43
CA PHE A 419 -6.41 33.39 -10.45
C PHE A 419 -7.57 32.40 -10.20
N LEU A 420 -7.35 31.26 -9.53
CA LEU A 420 -8.33 30.17 -9.54
C LEU A 420 -8.74 29.60 -8.16
N LYS A 421 -8.29 30.16 -7.03
CA LYS A 421 -8.60 29.68 -5.65
C LYS A 421 -8.45 28.15 -5.44
N PHE A 422 -7.70 27.44 -6.28
CA PHE A 422 -7.43 26.02 -6.14
C PHE A 422 -6.12 25.78 -5.36
N ASP A 423 -6.16 24.83 -4.42
CA ASP A 423 -4.96 24.29 -3.77
C ASP A 423 -4.17 23.41 -4.74
N THR A 424 -3.26 24.00 -5.52
CA THR A 424 -2.42 23.27 -6.50
C THR A 424 -1.21 22.58 -5.84
N ILE A 425 -0.81 21.41 -6.36
CA ILE A 425 0.38 20.65 -5.93
C ILE A 425 1.60 20.94 -6.79
N VAL A 426 2.73 20.80 -6.13
CA VAL A 426 4.05 21.16 -6.57
C VAL A 426 4.88 19.91 -6.91
N ASN A 427 5.52 19.88 -8.09
CA ASN A 427 6.44 18.82 -8.51
C ASN A 427 7.62 18.70 -7.52
N LYS A 428 7.85 17.49 -7.00
CA LYS A 428 8.92 17.20 -6.02
C LYS A 428 10.17 16.68 -6.72
N ASP A 429 11.28 17.38 -6.61
CA ASP A 429 12.59 16.93 -7.12
C ASP A 429 13.21 15.80 -6.28
N SER A 430 12.87 15.80 -4.98
CA SER A 430 13.34 14.79 -4.04
C SER A 430 12.40 14.70 -2.84
N SER A 431 12.33 13.51 -2.26
CA SER A 431 11.60 13.24 -1.01
C SER A 431 12.35 12.25 -0.13
N ASP A 432 12.16 12.41 1.18
CA ASP A 432 12.71 11.56 2.24
C ASP A 432 11.61 11.34 3.29
N SER A 433 11.10 10.11 3.37
CA SER A 433 10.03 9.70 4.27
C SER A 433 10.52 8.70 5.30
N LYS A 434 10.28 8.99 6.58
CA LYS A 434 10.51 8.08 7.69
C LYS A 434 9.16 7.75 8.34
N LYS A 435 8.77 6.47 8.30
CA LYS A 435 7.52 5.93 8.85
C LYS A 435 7.83 4.99 10.02
N VAL A 436 7.06 5.11 11.08
CA VAL A 436 7.07 4.21 12.24
C VAL A 436 5.70 3.55 12.33
N LEU A 437 5.67 2.23 12.45
CA LEU A 437 4.48 1.43 12.71
C LEU A 437 4.63 0.81 14.10
N VAL A 438 3.64 1.05 14.95
CA VAL A 438 3.46 0.32 16.21
C VAL A 438 2.17 -0.48 16.10
N GLU A 439 2.28 -1.80 16.27
CA GLU A 439 1.15 -2.72 16.17
C GLU A 439 1.04 -3.54 17.45
N TYR A 440 -0.19 -3.72 17.96
CA TYR A 440 -0.44 -4.54 19.15
C TYR A 440 -1.85 -5.12 19.18
N SER A 441 -2.05 -6.16 20.00
CA SER A 441 -3.38 -6.73 20.30
C SER A 441 -3.91 -6.23 21.65
N SER A 442 -5.15 -5.74 21.65
CA SER A 442 -5.87 -5.32 22.87
C SER A 442 -7.35 -5.09 22.56
N GLU A 443 -8.21 -5.13 23.57
CA GLU A 443 -9.63 -4.78 23.46
C GLU A 443 -9.87 -3.28 23.23
N VAL A 444 -8.91 -2.43 23.62
CA VAL A 444 -9.04 -0.98 23.53
C VAL A 444 -7.78 -0.34 22.98
N ASN A 445 -7.92 0.84 22.40
CA ASN A 445 -6.81 1.64 21.93
C ASN A 445 -5.98 2.18 23.12
N LEU A 446 -4.94 1.44 23.50
CA LEU A 446 -4.04 1.75 24.62
C LEU A 446 -3.25 3.04 24.40
N VAL A 447 -2.89 3.40 23.16
CA VAL A 447 -2.15 4.63 22.86
C VAL A 447 -3.00 5.87 23.14
N ASP A 448 -4.24 5.90 22.66
CA ASP A 448 -5.13 7.05 22.85
C ASP A 448 -5.66 7.12 24.30
N LYS A 449 -5.95 5.98 24.92
CA LYS A 449 -6.34 5.90 26.34
C LYS A 449 -5.17 6.04 27.32
N LYS A 450 -3.93 6.17 26.83
CA LYS A 450 -2.69 6.27 27.63
C LYS A 450 -2.54 5.16 28.68
N LYS A 451 -2.82 3.92 28.26
CA LYS A 451 -2.75 2.73 29.11
C LYS A 451 -1.48 1.91 28.87
N ASP A 452 -1.20 1.04 29.83
CA ASP A 452 -0.08 0.10 29.79
C ASP A 452 -0.42 -1.15 28.96
N ILE A 453 0.61 -1.76 28.37
CA ILE A 453 0.53 -3.08 27.72
C ILE A 453 1.29 -4.09 28.55
N ASN A 454 0.75 -5.31 28.68
CA ASN A 454 1.44 -6.42 29.33
C ASN A 454 2.12 -7.29 28.26
N LEU A 455 3.45 -7.36 28.30
CA LEU A 455 4.29 -8.09 27.33
C LEU A 455 4.60 -9.55 27.74
N LYS A 456 4.09 -10.06 28.88
CA LYS A 456 4.34 -11.46 29.28
C LYS A 456 3.81 -12.45 28.25
N GLU A 457 2.61 -12.20 27.73
CA GLU A 457 2.02 -13.03 26.69
C GLU A 457 2.77 -12.86 25.37
N ASP A 458 2.96 -13.94 24.63
CA ASP A 458 3.70 -13.93 23.38
C ASP A 458 2.97 -13.15 22.28
N GLU A 459 3.77 -12.49 21.43
CA GLU A 459 3.32 -11.78 20.21
C GLU A 459 2.25 -10.70 20.43
N LYS A 460 2.22 -10.02 21.58
CA LYS A 460 1.26 -8.91 21.80
C LYS A 460 1.59 -7.62 21.09
N MET A 461 2.84 -7.41 20.69
CA MET A 461 3.31 -6.15 20.13
C MET A 461 4.40 -6.38 19.07
N SER A 462 4.41 -5.54 18.05
CA SER A 462 5.51 -5.44 17.09
C SER A 462 5.76 -3.98 16.70
N ILE A 463 6.98 -3.71 16.27
CA ILE A 463 7.38 -2.40 15.77
C ILE A 463 8.00 -2.58 14.40
N ALA A 464 7.65 -1.70 13.47
CA ALA A 464 8.31 -1.63 12.19
C ALA A 464 8.71 -0.18 11.87
N PHE A 465 9.79 -0.04 11.11
CA PHE A 465 10.17 1.24 10.54
C PHE A 465 10.35 1.13 9.04
N THR A 466 9.98 2.17 8.31
CA THR A 466 10.19 2.26 6.87
C THR A 466 10.89 3.56 6.55
N HIS A 467 11.90 3.49 5.69
CA HIS A 467 12.61 4.63 5.13
C HIS A 467 12.45 4.60 3.62
N ASN A 468 11.84 5.64 3.06
CA ASN A 468 11.69 5.81 1.62
C ASN A 468 12.41 7.08 1.18
N PHE A 469 13.38 6.96 0.28
CA PHE A 469 14.05 8.07 -0.36
C PHE A 469 13.80 8.03 -1.86
N PHE A 470 13.54 9.20 -2.44
CA PHE A 470 13.36 9.36 -3.89
C PHE A 470 14.05 10.63 -4.38
N THR A 471 14.64 10.54 -5.56
CA THR A 471 15.04 11.73 -6.33
C THR A 471 14.84 11.51 -7.82
N ALA A 472 14.32 12.53 -8.51
CA ALA A 472 13.91 12.41 -9.90
C ALA A 472 15.09 12.27 -10.88
N THR A 473 16.27 12.81 -10.52
CA THR A 473 17.43 12.90 -11.42
C THR A 473 18.71 12.98 -10.60
N THR A 474 19.78 12.38 -11.09
CA THR A 474 21.08 12.38 -10.39
C THR A 474 22.22 12.93 -11.25
N THR A 475 21.97 13.15 -12.54
CA THR A 475 22.92 13.64 -13.54
C THR A 475 22.87 15.16 -13.72
N GLY A 476 23.98 15.75 -14.17
CA GLY A 476 24.13 17.19 -14.43
C GLY A 476 24.75 18.03 -13.30
N LYS A 477 25.38 19.16 -13.66
CA LYS A 477 26.16 20.03 -12.75
C LYS A 477 25.37 20.51 -11.52
N LEU A 478 24.10 20.85 -11.70
CA LEU A 478 23.20 21.34 -10.64
C LEU A 478 22.69 20.23 -9.70
N ARG A 479 22.85 18.95 -10.07
CA ARG A 479 22.20 17.82 -9.37
C ARG A 479 23.17 16.85 -8.68
N LYS A 480 24.48 17.14 -8.67
CA LYS A 480 25.50 16.47 -7.85
C LYS A 480 25.13 16.36 -6.36
N ARG A 481 24.40 17.34 -5.82
CA ARG A 481 23.88 17.29 -4.44
C ARG A 481 22.86 16.18 -4.22
N HIS A 482 21.99 15.91 -5.20
CA HIS A 482 21.00 14.84 -5.13
C HIS A 482 21.67 13.46 -5.19
N LYS A 483 22.64 13.28 -6.10
CA LYS A 483 23.48 12.07 -6.14
C LYS A 483 24.20 11.83 -4.81
N LYS A 484 24.82 12.86 -4.22
CA LYS A 484 25.48 12.75 -2.91
C LYS A 484 24.52 12.34 -1.78
N VAL A 485 23.29 12.86 -1.79
CA VAL A 485 22.27 12.45 -0.82
C VAL A 485 21.80 11.02 -1.06
N ALA A 486 21.61 10.60 -2.31
CA ALA A 486 21.28 9.22 -2.66
C ALA A 486 22.37 8.24 -2.20
N LEU A 487 23.65 8.53 -2.51
CA LEU A 487 24.79 7.74 -2.04
C LEU A 487 24.86 7.68 -0.52
N ASN A 488 24.64 8.80 0.17
CA ASN A 488 24.58 8.80 1.63
C ASN A 488 23.43 7.94 2.17
N ASN A 489 22.31 7.84 1.45
CA ASN A 489 21.22 6.94 1.83
C ASN A 489 21.58 5.47 1.60
N LEU A 490 22.21 5.15 0.45
CA LEU A 490 22.72 3.80 0.17
C LEU A 490 23.71 3.36 1.26
N TYR A 491 24.76 4.13 1.50
CA TYR A 491 25.80 3.75 2.47
C TYR A 491 25.32 3.63 3.91
N ASN A 492 24.37 4.46 4.35
CA ASN A 492 23.98 4.51 5.76
C ASN A 492 22.68 3.77 6.07
N TYR A 493 21.75 3.67 5.12
CA TYR A 493 20.39 3.20 5.36
C TYR A 493 19.93 2.14 4.36
N SER A 494 20.85 1.54 3.58
CA SER A 494 20.56 0.40 2.70
C SER A 494 21.41 -0.83 3.08
N GLY A 495 20.96 -2.02 2.68
CA GLY A 495 21.76 -3.25 2.63
C GLY A 495 22.18 -3.62 1.21
N VAL A 496 22.15 -2.64 0.30
CA VAL A 496 22.40 -2.85 -1.13
C VAL A 496 23.82 -3.35 -1.36
N ASP A 497 23.97 -4.25 -2.33
CA ASP A 497 25.26 -4.77 -2.75
C ASP A 497 26.26 -3.61 -3.03
N PRO A 498 27.48 -3.65 -2.44
CA PRO A 498 28.51 -2.65 -2.71
C PRO A 498 28.79 -2.42 -4.20
N LEU A 499 28.63 -3.42 -5.06
CA LEU A 499 28.77 -3.30 -6.51
C LEU A 499 27.71 -2.35 -7.09
N ALA A 500 26.43 -2.52 -6.73
CA ALA A 500 25.37 -1.64 -7.19
C ALA A 500 25.58 -0.19 -6.71
N ILE A 501 26.14 -0.01 -5.52
CA ILE A 501 26.53 1.31 -5.01
C ILE A 501 27.68 1.89 -5.85
N LYS A 502 28.71 1.09 -6.19
CA LYS A 502 29.82 1.51 -7.05
C LYS A 502 29.33 1.87 -8.46
N LEU A 503 28.45 1.08 -9.06
CA LEU A 503 27.87 1.37 -10.38
C LEU A 503 27.11 2.70 -10.38
N PHE A 504 26.33 2.96 -9.33
CA PHE A 504 25.66 4.26 -9.16
C PHE A 504 26.63 5.41 -8.87
N GLU A 505 27.70 5.17 -8.13
CA GLU A 505 28.76 6.15 -7.90
C GLU A 505 29.51 6.52 -9.18
N GLN A 506 29.73 5.54 -10.07
CA GLN A 506 30.43 5.67 -11.35
C GLN A 506 29.54 6.13 -12.52
N ASP A 507 28.28 6.49 -12.26
CA ASP A 507 27.30 6.95 -13.27
C ASP A 507 26.79 5.88 -14.25
N TYR A 508 27.20 4.61 -14.11
CA TYR A 508 26.55 3.49 -14.83
C TYR A 508 25.07 3.32 -14.46
N LEU A 509 24.68 3.78 -13.27
CA LEU A 509 23.29 3.91 -12.85
C LEU A 509 22.95 5.38 -12.60
N VAL A 510 21.83 5.82 -13.17
CA VAL A 510 21.31 7.19 -13.12
C VAL A 510 19.89 7.22 -12.59
N GLY A 511 19.45 8.42 -12.19
CA GLY A 511 18.10 8.65 -11.69
C GLY A 511 17.03 8.59 -12.80
N PRO A 512 15.76 8.39 -12.43
CA PRO A 512 15.22 8.49 -11.08
C PRO A 512 15.64 7.36 -10.15
N VAL A 513 15.95 7.71 -8.89
CA VAL A 513 16.39 6.77 -7.86
C VAL A 513 15.33 6.61 -6.80
N LYS A 514 15.05 5.36 -6.42
CA LYS A 514 14.24 5.00 -5.25
C LYS A 514 15.04 4.08 -4.33
N ILE A 515 15.03 4.39 -3.03
CA ILE A 515 15.62 3.56 -2.00
C ILE A 515 14.55 3.33 -0.94
N LYS A 516 14.20 2.07 -0.70
CA LYS A 516 13.27 1.65 0.34
C LYS A 516 14.00 0.71 1.29
N GLY A 517 13.87 0.97 2.59
CA GLY A 517 14.39 0.10 3.64
C GLY A 517 13.37 -0.05 4.77
N ASP A 518 13.11 -1.29 5.15
CA ASP A 518 12.14 -1.71 6.14
C ASP A 518 12.82 -2.49 7.26
N TYR A 519 12.58 -2.06 8.49
CA TYR A 519 13.05 -2.70 9.71
C TYR A 519 11.85 -3.33 10.41
N LYS A 520 11.92 -4.63 10.71
CA LYS A 520 10.94 -5.35 11.50
C LYS A 520 11.58 -5.77 12.81
N ILE A 521 10.95 -5.38 13.91
CA ILE A 521 11.43 -5.64 15.27
C ILE A 521 10.43 -6.56 15.95
N ASN A 522 10.93 -7.70 16.40
CA ASN A 522 10.16 -8.72 17.09
C ASN A 522 10.06 -8.44 18.60
N LYS A 523 9.45 -9.37 19.33
CA LYS A 523 9.35 -9.30 20.81
C LYS A 523 10.73 -9.21 21.45
N ASP A 524 11.67 -10.05 21.03
CA ASP A 524 13.04 -10.07 21.59
C ASP A 524 13.74 -8.72 21.42
N GLY A 525 13.51 -8.02 20.30
CA GLY A 525 14.06 -6.69 20.09
C GLY A 525 13.42 -5.62 20.98
N ILE A 526 12.12 -5.75 21.26
CA ILE A 526 11.41 -4.92 22.24
C ILE A 526 11.95 -5.20 23.65
N ASP A 527 12.11 -6.46 24.02
CA ASP A 527 12.65 -6.85 25.33
C ASP A 527 14.11 -6.42 25.47
N TYR A 528 14.89 -6.50 24.39
CA TYR A 528 16.27 -6.01 24.35
C TYR A 528 16.33 -4.51 24.66
N ILE A 529 15.54 -3.66 23.99
CA ILE A 529 15.56 -2.21 24.30
C ILE A 529 15.06 -1.92 25.72
N LEU A 530 14.08 -2.67 26.21
CA LEU A 530 13.53 -2.51 27.56
C LEU A 530 14.50 -2.98 28.66
N SER A 531 15.38 -3.94 28.36
CA SER A 531 16.44 -4.39 29.29
C SER A 531 17.50 -3.31 29.57
N HIS A 532 17.59 -2.29 28.72
CA HIS A 532 18.55 -1.22 28.93
C HIS A 532 18.14 -0.34 30.11
N THR A 533 19.13 0.13 30.86
CA THR A 533 18.92 1.16 31.87
C THR A 533 18.91 2.55 31.23
N GLU A 534 18.41 3.56 31.97
CA GLU A 534 18.44 4.96 31.52
C GLU A 534 19.88 5.43 31.23
N SER A 535 20.90 4.95 31.95
CA SER A 535 22.31 5.30 31.72
C SER A 535 22.85 4.62 30.46
N THR A 536 22.55 3.34 30.24
CA THR A 536 22.97 2.61 29.04
C THR A 536 22.38 3.27 27.79
N LEU A 537 21.09 3.61 27.79
CA LEU A 537 20.47 4.34 26.67
C LEU A 537 21.10 5.71 26.42
N LYS A 538 21.45 6.46 27.49
CA LYS A 538 22.15 7.74 27.36
C LYS A 538 23.49 7.60 26.64
N SER A 539 24.23 6.51 26.86
CA SER A 539 25.50 6.26 26.16
C SER A 539 25.28 6.04 24.66
N LYS A 540 24.31 5.19 24.30
CA LYS A 540 23.91 4.96 22.90
C LYS A 540 23.43 6.24 22.21
N TYR A 541 22.67 7.09 22.90
CA TYR A 541 22.26 8.40 22.35
C TYR A 541 23.45 9.32 22.09
N LYS A 542 24.48 9.29 22.94
CA LYS A 542 25.70 10.08 22.69
C LYS A 542 26.35 9.59 21.40
N GLN A 543 26.50 8.28 21.20
CA GLN A 543 27.07 7.70 19.99
C GLN A 543 26.25 8.06 18.74
N MET A 544 24.94 7.82 18.74
CA MET A 544 24.04 8.16 17.61
C MET A 544 24.05 9.68 17.30
N CYS A 545 24.00 10.52 18.34
CA CYS A 545 23.97 11.98 18.18
C CYS A 545 25.37 12.61 17.98
N GLN A 546 26.47 11.84 18.05
CA GLN A 546 27.82 12.39 17.83
C GLN A 546 27.91 12.96 16.41
N SER A 547 28.38 14.19 16.31
CA SER A 547 28.74 14.83 15.04
C SER A 547 30.26 14.77 14.95
N LYS A 548 30.81 14.25 13.84
CA LYS A 548 32.19 14.57 13.49
C LYS A 548 32.26 16.09 13.34
N SER A 549 33.01 16.77 14.21
CA SER A 549 33.25 18.22 14.13
C SER A 549 34.60 18.55 14.77
N SER A 550 35.57 18.86 13.92
CA SER A 550 36.92 19.35 14.22
C SER A 550 36.99 20.86 14.50
N GLY A 551 35.86 21.54 14.78
CA GLY A 551 35.82 23.00 14.97
C GLY A 551 35.98 23.49 16.42
N LYS A 552 36.67 24.63 16.59
CA LYS A 552 37.04 25.29 17.86
C LYS A 552 35.87 25.75 18.77
N PHE A 553 34.60 25.64 18.35
CA PHE A 553 33.42 26.08 19.13
C PHE A 553 32.58 24.91 19.69
N LYS A 554 33.20 24.02 20.48
CA LYS A 554 32.52 22.86 21.11
C LYS A 554 31.54 23.23 22.24
N TRP A 555 31.81 24.28 23.02
CA TRP A 555 31.05 24.59 24.25
C TRP A 555 29.65 25.16 23.97
N PHE A 556 29.50 26.05 22.99
CA PHE A 556 28.21 26.65 22.64
C PHE A 556 27.20 25.65 22.04
N ARG A 557 27.66 24.56 21.39
CA ARG A 557 26.77 23.62 20.67
C ARG A 557 26.19 22.50 21.55
N ASN A 558 26.81 22.18 22.69
CA ASN A 558 26.29 21.18 23.64
C ASN A 558 24.96 21.58 24.31
N LEU A 559 24.69 22.89 24.41
CA LEU A 559 23.41 23.44 24.86
C LEU A 559 22.29 23.32 23.82
N PHE A 560 22.65 23.21 22.53
CA PHE A 560 21.71 23.17 21.40
C PHE A 560 21.72 21.85 20.61
N ASN A 561 22.28 20.77 21.15
CA ASN A 561 22.24 19.46 20.49
C ASN A 561 20.81 18.88 20.55
N GLY A 562 19.96 19.33 19.63
CA GLY A 562 18.53 19.04 19.58
C GLY A 562 18.24 17.54 19.49
N CYS A 563 19.15 16.74 18.94
CA CYS A 563 19.08 15.27 18.95
C CYS A 563 19.14 14.75 20.40
N LEU A 564 20.24 15.01 21.10
CA LEU A 564 20.46 14.48 22.45
C LEU A 564 19.43 14.99 23.46
N HIS A 565 19.02 16.26 23.35
CA HIS A 565 17.97 16.82 24.21
C HIS A 565 16.62 16.12 24.00
N LYS A 566 16.21 15.90 22.74
CA LYS A 566 14.96 15.18 22.41
C LYS A 566 15.00 13.75 22.93
N MET A 567 16.11 13.04 22.72
CA MET A 567 16.31 11.68 23.24
C MET A 567 16.18 11.65 24.76
N LYS A 568 16.99 12.42 25.49
CA LYS A 568 16.95 12.47 26.96
C LYS A 568 15.57 12.83 27.51
N LYS A 569 14.87 13.77 26.86
CA LYS A 569 13.52 14.18 27.26
C LYS A 569 12.51 13.05 27.07
N SER A 570 12.56 12.33 25.95
CA SER A 570 11.67 11.20 25.67
C SER A 570 11.92 10.03 26.63
N THR A 571 13.19 9.63 26.79
CA THR A 571 13.62 8.56 27.71
C THR A 571 13.24 8.87 29.15
N LYS A 572 13.51 10.09 29.63
CA LYS A 572 13.15 10.49 30.99
C LYS A 572 11.64 10.37 31.22
N ARG A 573 10.81 10.81 30.27
CA ARG A 573 9.35 10.68 30.37
C ARG A 573 8.92 9.23 30.43
N PHE A 574 9.49 8.38 29.57
CA PHE A 574 9.23 6.95 29.56
C PHE A 574 9.57 6.28 30.90
N TYR A 575 10.80 6.36 31.39
CA TYR A 575 11.18 5.74 32.68
C TYR A 575 10.45 6.35 33.88
N THR A 576 10.09 7.64 33.83
CA THR A 576 9.31 8.25 34.92
C THR A 576 7.94 7.60 35.03
N GLU A 577 7.27 7.32 33.92
CA GLU A 577 5.95 6.68 33.95
C GLU A 577 6.03 5.16 34.06
N TRP A 578 7.10 4.55 33.56
CA TRP A 578 7.29 3.11 33.68
C TRP A 578 7.63 2.69 35.13
N ALA A 579 8.35 3.53 35.87
CA ALA A 579 8.76 3.25 37.25
C ALA A 579 7.73 3.68 38.32
N LEU A 580 6.68 4.43 37.95
CA LEU A 580 5.74 5.04 38.89
C LEU A 580 4.30 4.60 38.61
N ASP A 581 3.54 4.34 39.68
CA ASP A 581 2.09 4.22 39.65
C ASP A 581 1.42 5.60 39.59
N ASP A 582 0.11 5.60 39.30
CA ASP A 582 -0.68 6.82 39.26
C ASP A 582 -0.70 7.53 40.64
N PHE A 583 -0.58 8.85 40.59
CA PHE A 583 -0.60 9.68 41.78
C PHE A 583 -2.01 9.76 42.39
N THR A 584 -2.15 9.27 43.62
CA THR A 584 -3.41 9.34 44.36
C THR A 584 -3.58 10.69 45.08
N ALA A 585 -4.82 11.13 45.29
CA ALA A 585 -5.10 12.34 46.08
C ALA A 585 -4.51 12.26 47.50
N LYS A 586 -4.50 11.07 48.10
CA LYS A 586 -3.89 10.79 49.42
C LYS A 586 -2.37 11.03 49.41
N SER A 587 -1.68 10.50 48.41
CA SER A 587 -0.23 10.72 48.26
C SER A 587 0.07 12.21 48.04
N TYR A 588 -0.74 12.91 47.23
CA TYR A 588 -0.61 14.35 46.99
C TYR A 588 -0.77 15.16 48.26
N SER A 589 -1.81 14.90 49.06
CA SER A 589 -2.05 15.59 50.33
C SER A 589 -0.87 15.40 51.30
N SER A 590 -0.42 14.15 51.49
CA SER A 590 0.73 13.82 52.35
C SER A 590 2.01 14.51 51.90
N CYS A 591 2.33 14.45 50.60
CA CYS A 591 3.52 15.08 50.05
C CYS A 591 3.44 16.60 50.01
N SER A 592 2.24 17.18 49.86
CA SER A 592 2.03 18.62 49.96
C SER A 592 2.35 19.11 51.37
N LYS A 593 1.84 18.43 52.41
CA LYS A 593 2.17 18.70 53.82
C LYS A 593 3.67 18.55 54.12
N LYS A 594 4.32 17.48 53.64
CA LYS A 594 5.78 17.32 53.80
C LYS A 594 6.59 18.40 53.08
N SER A 595 6.09 18.90 51.96
CA SER A 595 6.79 19.93 51.17
C SER A 595 6.55 21.36 51.66
N SER A 596 5.54 21.61 52.50
CA SER A 596 5.14 22.96 52.92
C SER A 596 6.25 23.69 53.66
N ARG A 597 7.12 22.96 54.37
CA ARG A 597 8.28 23.47 55.11
C ARG A 597 9.40 24.05 54.23
N TYR A 598 9.34 23.85 52.91
CA TYR A 598 10.32 24.38 51.96
C TYR A 598 9.83 25.67 51.30
N ARG A 599 10.77 26.56 50.95
CA ARG A 599 10.52 27.78 50.15
C ARG A 599 9.79 27.45 48.84
N PHE A 600 8.94 28.35 48.34
CA PHE A 600 8.04 28.12 47.19
C PHE A 600 8.71 27.46 45.97
N PHE A 601 9.90 27.89 45.58
CA PHE A 601 10.65 27.32 44.46
C PHE A 601 11.18 25.88 44.72
N LYS A 602 11.51 25.54 45.98
CA LYS A 602 11.88 24.16 46.38
C LYS A 602 10.65 23.30 46.68
N ARG A 603 9.55 23.89 47.16
CA ARG A 603 8.29 23.20 47.53
C ARG A 603 7.76 22.33 46.39
N ARG A 604 7.64 22.88 45.18
CA ARG A 604 7.18 22.12 44.01
C ARG A 604 8.10 20.94 43.66
N ARG A 605 9.42 21.14 43.76
CA ARG A 605 10.42 20.10 43.47
C ARG A 605 10.39 18.99 44.52
N MET A 606 10.32 19.36 45.81
CA MET A 606 10.26 18.41 46.91
C MET A 606 8.94 17.63 46.92
N ARG A 607 7.81 18.29 46.63
CA ARG A 607 6.53 17.61 46.46
C ARG A 607 6.60 16.56 45.36
N ARG A 608 7.14 16.91 44.18
CA ARG A 608 7.31 15.94 43.07
C ARG A 608 8.22 14.78 43.46
N LYS A 609 9.33 15.03 44.15
CA LYS A 609 10.23 13.97 44.64
C LYS A 609 9.50 13.03 45.61
N CYS A 610 8.76 13.59 46.56
CA CYS A 610 7.97 12.82 47.51
C CYS A 610 6.93 11.96 46.78
N MET A 611 6.18 12.54 45.85
CA MET A 611 5.18 11.81 45.04
C MET A 611 5.80 10.64 44.27
N ALA A 612 6.98 10.86 43.68
CA ALA A 612 7.71 9.81 42.98
C ALA A 612 8.22 8.71 43.92
N MET A 613 8.61 9.04 45.16
CA MET A 613 8.99 8.02 46.15
C MET A 613 7.79 7.19 46.60
N THR A 614 6.64 7.83 46.84
CA THR A 614 5.43 7.15 47.31
C THR A 614 4.75 6.32 46.23
N ALA A 615 4.90 6.70 44.96
CA ALA A 615 4.29 6.01 43.83
C ALA A 615 5.26 5.06 43.12
N LYS A 616 6.45 4.79 43.69
CA LYS A 616 7.42 3.88 43.06
C LYS A 616 6.82 2.47 43.00
N ARG A 617 6.77 1.88 41.81
CA ARG A 617 6.30 0.50 41.62
C ARG A 617 7.19 -0.47 42.43
N SER A 618 6.59 -1.50 43.02
CA SER A 618 7.35 -2.55 43.72
C SER A 618 8.26 -3.27 42.74
N LEU A 619 9.50 -3.59 43.15
CA LEU A 619 10.49 -4.28 42.31
C LEU A 619 10.01 -5.64 41.77
N ASN A 620 9.03 -6.25 42.44
CA ASN A 620 8.44 -7.54 42.07
C ASN A 620 7.24 -7.42 41.10
N LYS A 621 6.80 -6.20 40.74
CA LYS A 621 5.77 -6.00 39.70
C LYS A 621 6.47 -5.91 38.34
N ASP A 622 6.15 -6.90 37.53
CA ASP A 622 6.83 -7.30 36.29
C ASP A 622 7.17 -6.14 35.34
N LEU A 623 8.46 -6.03 34.98
CA LEU A 623 8.97 -5.12 33.95
C LEU A 623 8.29 -5.35 32.59
N SER A 624 7.55 -6.45 32.43
CA SER A 624 6.68 -6.71 31.28
C SER A 624 5.52 -5.71 31.11
N ILE A 625 5.15 -4.92 32.12
CA ILE A 625 4.05 -3.93 32.03
C ILE A 625 4.61 -2.57 31.58
N VAL A 626 4.36 -2.19 30.32
CA VAL A 626 5.01 -1.05 29.67
C VAL A 626 3.98 0.03 29.32
N PRO A 627 4.23 1.33 29.63
CA PRO A 627 3.37 2.42 29.18
C PRO A 627 3.51 2.63 27.67
N LEU A 628 2.66 1.97 26.89
CA LEU A 628 2.80 1.83 25.44
C LEU A 628 2.90 3.18 24.72
N TRP A 629 2.07 4.14 25.12
CA TRP A 629 2.05 5.48 24.52
C TRP A 629 3.37 6.25 24.69
N ARG A 630 4.09 6.04 25.81
CA ARG A 630 5.44 6.60 26.04
C ARG A 630 6.52 5.82 25.36
N PHE A 631 6.42 4.49 25.39
CA PHE A 631 7.37 3.64 24.70
C PHE A 631 7.38 3.93 23.20
N LYS A 632 6.20 4.11 22.61
CA LYS A 632 6.01 4.60 21.24
C LYS A 632 6.70 5.95 21.00
N ASP A 633 6.57 6.93 21.90
CA ASP A 633 7.25 8.24 21.77
C ASP A 633 8.79 8.08 21.82
N LEU A 634 9.30 7.19 22.67
CA LEU A 634 10.72 6.88 22.78
C LEU A 634 11.23 6.31 21.46
N VAL A 635 10.61 5.23 21.00
CA VAL A 635 10.97 4.51 19.78
C VAL A 635 10.86 5.41 18.54
N GLN A 636 9.77 6.17 18.43
CA GLN A 636 9.62 7.15 17.36
C GLN A 636 10.72 8.21 17.39
N THR A 637 11.16 8.65 18.56
CA THR A 637 12.26 9.62 18.67
C THR A 637 13.59 9.00 18.23
N ILE A 638 13.88 7.76 18.64
CA ILE A 638 15.07 6.99 18.18
C ILE A 638 15.08 6.96 16.64
N TYR A 639 14.00 6.47 16.04
CA TYR A 639 13.92 6.33 14.59
C TYR A 639 13.93 7.68 13.85
N LEU A 640 13.34 8.74 14.40
CA LEU A 640 13.41 10.04 13.73
C LEU A 640 14.78 10.72 13.84
N GLN A 641 15.66 10.27 14.74
CA GLN A 641 16.99 10.85 14.96
C GLN A 641 18.14 9.96 14.47
N HIS A 642 17.90 8.68 14.16
CA HIS A 642 18.93 7.77 13.65
C HIS A 642 19.56 8.29 12.35
N LYS A 643 20.85 8.00 12.21
CA LYS A 643 21.67 8.41 11.07
C LYS A 643 22.09 7.24 10.18
N SER A 644 22.03 6.02 10.71
CA SER A 644 22.37 4.80 10.00
C SER A 644 21.58 3.59 10.49
N LYS A 645 21.49 2.54 9.66
CA LYS A 645 20.89 1.25 10.04
C LYS A 645 21.54 0.67 11.31
N VAL A 646 22.86 0.88 11.47
CA VAL A 646 23.64 0.45 12.64
C VAL A 646 23.09 1.01 13.94
N ASP A 647 22.58 2.26 13.93
CA ASP A 647 21.94 2.84 15.12
C ASP A 647 20.73 2.00 15.54
N ILE A 648 19.86 1.62 14.60
CA ILE A 648 18.66 0.82 14.86
C ILE A 648 19.04 -0.57 15.37
N LEU A 649 19.99 -1.24 14.69
CA LEU A 649 20.52 -2.53 15.14
C LEU A 649 21.10 -2.44 16.56
N SER A 650 21.75 -1.33 16.91
CA SER A 650 22.30 -1.13 18.26
C SER A 650 21.25 -0.96 19.34
N PHE A 651 20.07 -0.41 19.02
CA PHE A 651 19.00 -0.18 20.01
C PHE A 651 18.15 -1.42 20.25
N PHE A 652 17.93 -2.24 19.21
CA PHE A 652 17.03 -3.38 19.27
C PHE A 652 17.77 -4.74 19.27
N GLY A 653 19.09 -4.75 19.06
CA GLY A 653 19.90 -5.96 18.99
C GLY A 653 19.99 -6.49 17.55
N VAL A 654 21.20 -6.80 17.10
CA VAL A 654 21.46 -7.18 15.70
C VAL A 654 20.67 -8.42 15.28
N SER A 655 20.55 -9.41 16.16
CA SER A 655 19.80 -10.65 15.92
C SER A 655 18.27 -10.47 15.91
N ASN A 656 17.77 -9.34 16.40
CA ASN A 656 16.35 -9.13 16.69
C ASN A 656 15.68 -8.16 15.70
N VAL A 657 16.44 -7.72 14.69
CA VAL A 657 15.97 -6.82 13.64
C VAL A 657 16.11 -7.54 12.32
N PHE A 658 14.98 -7.78 11.66
CA PHE A 658 14.97 -8.16 10.26
C PHE A 658 14.90 -6.89 9.41
N TYR A 659 15.91 -6.66 8.59
CA TYR A 659 16.05 -5.46 7.80
C TYR A 659 16.05 -5.84 6.32
N PHE A 660 15.14 -5.29 5.52
CA PHE A 660 15.03 -5.62 4.10
C PHE A 660 14.63 -4.40 3.28
N GLY A 661 14.77 -4.46 1.97
CA GLY A 661 14.42 -3.34 1.14
C GLY A 661 14.81 -3.50 -0.31
N LYS A 662 14.77 -2.38 -1.04
CA LYS A 662 15.12 -2.33 -2.46
C LYS A 662 15.75 -1.01 -2.87
N PHE A 663 16.54 -1.07 -3.92
CA PHE A 663 17.11 0.07 -4.63
C PHE A 663 16.75 -0.04 -6.10
N GLU A 664 16.16 1.02 -6.65
CA GLU A 664 15.76 1.13 -8.06
C GLU A 664 16.45 2.34 -8.68
N ALA A 665 16.94 2.17 -9.91
CA ALA A 665 17.60 3.16 -10.74
C ALA A 665 17.45 2.81 -12.23
N PHE A 666 18.13 3.54 -13.11
CA PHE A 666 18.15 3.28 -14.55
C PHE A 666 19.59 3.19 -15.05
N GLN A 667 19.87 2.38 -16.04
CA GLN A 667 21.14 2.42 -16.77
C GLN A 667 21.15 3.59 -17.76
N GLU A 668 22.32 3.93 -18.32
CA GLU A 668 22.45 5.00 -19.32
C GLU A 668 21.59 4.77 -20.58
N ASN A 669 21.37 3.51 -20.96
CA ASN A 669 20.51 3.13 -22.09
C ASN A 669 18.99 3.23 -21.77
N GLY A 670 18.62 3.66 -20.55
CA GLY A 670 17.24 3.77 -20.11
C GLY A 670 16.61 2.48 -19.60
N SER A 671 17.35 1.37 -19.55
CA SER A 671 16.87 0.12 -18.94
C SER A 671 16.73 0.26 -17.42
N HIS A 672 15.73 -0.40 -16.85
CA HIS A 672 15.44 -0.33 -15.42
C HIS A 672 16.38 -1.27 -14.64
N PHE A 673 16.97 -0.75 -13.58
CA PHE A 673 17.78 -1.50 -12.63
C PHE A 673 17.07 -1.59 -11.27
N SER A 674 17.00 -2.79 -10.70
CA SER A 674 16.49 -3.00 -9.36
C SER A 674 17.29 -4.07 -8.64
N THR A 675 17.57 -3.83 -7.36
CA THR A 675 18.21 -4.78 -6.47
C THR A 675 17.50 -4.79 -5.12
N TYR A 676 17.43 -5.96 -4.52
CA TYR A 676 16.83 -6.20 -3.21
C TYR A 676 17.90 -6.59 -2.22
N PHE A 677 17.66 -6.26 -0.95
CA PHE A 677 18.55 -6.67 0.12
C PHE A 677 17.75 -7.13 1.32
N ASN A 678 18.33 -8.03 2.10
CA ASN A 678 17.85 -8.40 3.41
C ASN A 678 19.03 -8.73 4.34
N GLU A 679 18.82 -8.52 5.64
CA GLU A 679 19.77 -8.78 6.72
C GLU A 679 18.98 -9.22 7.96
N GLY A 680 19.52 -10.18 8.72
CA GLY A 680 18.93 -10.70 9.95
C GLY A 680 17.91 -11.82 9.72
N LYS A 681 17.34 -12.34 10.83
CA LYS A 681 16.42 -13.49 10.80
C LYS A 681 14.98 -13.01 10.70
N PHE A 682 14.25 -13.48 9.69
CA PHE A 682 12.83 -13.20 9.55
C PHE A 682 12.02 -13.93 10.63
N SER A 683 11.29 -13.16 11.46
CA SER A 683 10.45 -13.71 12.55
C SER A 683 8.95 -13.40 12.36
N GLY A 684 8.53 -13.01 11.15
CA GLY A 684 7.14 -12.66 10.82
C GLY A 684 6.93 -11.17 10.48
N LEU A 685 5.72 -10.84 10.02
CA LEU A 685 5.39 -9.53 9.44
C LEU A 685 4.78 -8.53 10.44
N GLY A 686 4.38 -9.02 11.62
CA GLY A 686 3.72 -8.30 12.69
C GLY A 686 2.80 -9.21 13.51
N VAL A 687 2.26 -8.71 14.62
CA VAL A 687 1.25 -9.35 15.48
C VAL A 687 0.02 -9.79 14.68
N VAL A 688 -0.53 -8.92 13.83
CA VAL A 688 -1.74 -9.19 13.05
C VAL A 688 -1.48 -10.30 12.04
N ASP A 689 -0.36 -10.21 11.31
CA ASP A 689 -0.03 -11.15 10.25
C ASP A 689 0.42 -12.50 10.82
N ASN A 690 1.05 -12.51 12.00
CA ASN A 690 1.36 -13.73 12.75
C ASN A 690 0.08 -14.39 13.27
N TYR A 691 -0.86 -13.62 13.82
CA TYR A 691 -2.17 -14.14 14.23
C TYR A 691 -2.91 -14.73 13.02
N LYS A 692 -2.90 -14.06 11.88
CA LYS A 692 -3.48 -14.57 10.64
C LYS A 692 -2.83 -15.87 10.18
N ARG A 693 -1.49 -15.94 10.18
CA ARG A 693 -0.74 -17.14 9.83
C ARG A 693 -1.11 -18.33 10.72
N LYS A 694 -1.07 -18.13 12.04
CA LYS A 694 -1.40 -19.17 13.03
C LYS A 694 -2.84 -19.67 12.93
N ASN A 695 -3.71 -18.93 12.25
CA ASN A 695 -5.13 -19.22 12.13
C ASN A 695 -5.56 -19.51 10.69
N ASN A 696 -4.64 -19.75 9.75
CA ASN A 696 -4.93 -20.00 8.33
C ASN A 696 -5.81 -18.90 7.70
N MET A 697 -5.66 -17.65 8.13
CA MET A 697 -6.38 -16.47 7.59
C MET A 697 -5.50 -15.65 6.65
N ARG A 698 -4.63 -16.32 5.90
CA ARG A 698 -3.76 -15.69 4.91
C ARG A 698 -4.41 -15.82 3.53
N GLY A 699 -4.30 -14.76 2.72
CA GLY A 699 -4.21 -14.97 1.28
C GLY A 699 -2.78 -15.43 0.96
N PRO A 700 -2.51 -15.91 -0.26
CA PRO A 700 -1.23 -16.48 -0.64
C PRO A 700 -0.09 -15.51 -0.31
N ALA A 701 1.11 -16.04 -0.12
CA ALA A 701 2.32 -15.27 0.14
C ALA A 701 2.72 -14.43 -1.08
N SER A 702 1.89 -13.47 -1.49
CA SER A 702 2.33 -12.39 -2.35
C SER A 702 3.36 -11.59 -1.56
N ILE A 703 4.55 -11.42 -2.12
CA ILE A 703 5.47 -10.36 -1.74
C ILE A 703 4.68 -9.06 -1.94
N ASP A 704 4.01 -8.61 -0.88
CA ASP A 704 3.20 -7.41 -0.87
C ASP A 704 4.20 -6.25 -0.92
N VAL A 705 4.50 -5.78 -2.14
CA VAL A 705 5.45 -4.67 -2.39
C VAL A 705 4.95 -3.36 -1.75
N GLU A 706 3.69 -3.31 -1.29
CA GLU A 706 2.97 -2.10 -0.85
C GLU A 706 2.89 -1.84 0.68
N ASN A 707 3.75 -2.41 1.53
CA ASN A 707 3.78 -2.01 2.95
C ASN A 707 4.70 -0.81 3.27
#